data_AF-A0AAW2H6F7-F1
#
_entry.id   AF-A0AAW2H6F7-F1
#
_cell.length_a   1.000
_cell.length_b   1.000
_cell.length_c   1.000
_cell.angle_alpha   90.00
_cell.angle_beta   90.00
_cell.angle_gamma   90.00
#
_symmetry.space_group_name_H-M   'P 1'
#
loop_
_entity.id
_entity.type
_entity.pdbx_description
1 polymer ?
#
loop_
_entity_poly.entity_id
_entity_poly.type
_entity_poly.pdbx_seq_one_letter_code
_entity_poly.pdbx_strand_id
1 'polypeptide(L)'
;MAEKITPRQQDYSSWYIDIVREAQLADHSPVKGCMVIRPRGYALWERIQAVLDQMFKDTGHENAYFPMLIPQSFLHKEAEHIEGFSPELAVVTHAGGQSLEEPLVLRPTSETMIWSMFGKWIQSYRDLPIKINQWANVIRWEKRTRFFLRSTEFLWQEGHTAHESENEAQEEALALLKLYQTFMQDYLAIPVYVGIKTENEKFAGAVRTYSLEAMMQDKKALQAGTSHYLGQNFAKAFDVTYQNRQGQLEHVYATSWGVSTRLIGALIMTHSDDKGLVLPPRIAPTQIVIVPIFNKKNAQEVLDKAKELFSQLKKAGFRVELDQDMDSTPGWRYAQWELLGVPLRLELGLKEIQSKEIRVARRDSGEKKMVSRENLEESLKAILEEIQVSLFTRAKEFRDEHTYKELVTYEKFKELCYSTEKMGFILASWCGDSACELKVKNDTKATIRCIPFDQPLSQQEERCLLKHPQALILAVQPYREGYFVTWQLEGQKRILAYTHEWQEERTLDKNSFLEPEPQEPNPFDDPLYYKQALSLSPTLAKQLHFNLTGLLKPREGDERKPSDYFHALVRTYWQYMAEIAKNLDKLNPALLYLMRFGVLSPKVLTSDQRNLLARIRTDNDTGAPFHYVDEWIRLVAEDKVQALATDEPLSRKSTEVTHAELNQKLSKIQGQIEITEKIIQEKQLNRASLETDLLEAVQKLSVHEAHQDFFSLQETYTDEQKRIFSQINAYLKSLLTLNRDIALLFSDLKRQSREIEFTQDRYKVASEEGSLVTFNKNKAAREIESIINLARQTVGRRGNQLPILLHNYFPYSELAIGTRERVIASVAQVEDIDPEIFWRSYKGNVSRIVPHFILVPSYGEYGMCWEPFERGNKATGKGRIALPIFGRDINLAVIRGLGDYRWEMAKELASFRWMEEGLTGWFYDWFEKNIKKGNIKQAFVEYYCVWIIKESKGVQKLPKELRDIFWRYIPFSQNLKESLGEMSFVYKNLIQKDINRQTSQGY
;
A
#
# COMPACT_ATOMS: atom_id res chain seq x y z
N MET A 1 -21.82 25.16 -28.73
CA MET A 1 -20.69 25.36 -27.79
C MET A 1 -20.86 24.62 -26.49
N ALA A 2 -21.99 24.75 -25.77
CA ALA A 2 -22.24 23.95 -24.57
C ALA A 2 -22.14 22.43 -24.83
N GLU A 3 -22.38 21.98 -26.07
CA GLU A 3 -22.17 20.57 -26.48
C GLU A 3 -20.71 20.08 -26.42
N LYS A 4 -19.72 20.94 -26.12
CA LYS A 4 -18.30 20.58 -26.05
C LYS A 4 -17.78 20.21 -24.66
N ILE A 5 -18.48 20.60 -23.60
CA ILE A 5 -18.08 20.31 -22.22
C ILE A 5 -19.12 19.36 -21.64
N THR A 6 -18.68 18.17 -21.23
CA THR A 6 -19.52 17.24 -20.48
C THR A 6 -19.98 17.91 -19.17
N PRO A 7 -21.28 17.99 -18.84
CA PRO A 7 -21.73 18.58 -17.59
C PRO A 7 -21.21 17.83 -16.36
N ARG A 8 -20.87 18.56 -15.28
CA ARG A 8 -20.34 17.99 -14.02
C ARG A 8 -21.23 16.90 -13.41
N GLN A 9 -22.54 17.06 -13.51
CA GLN A 9 -23.54 16.09 -13.02
C GLN A 9 -23.60 14.80 -13.86
N GLN A 10 -23.09 14.82 -15.11
CA GLN A 10 -23.07 13.66 -16.00
C GLN A 10 -21.77 12.87 -15.86
N ASP A 11 -20.61 13.54 -15.98
CA ASP A 11 -19.30 12.97 -15.63
C ASP A 11 -18.28 14.07 -15.33
N TYR A 12 -18.00 14.25 -14.04
CA TYR A 12 -16.98 15.19 -13.54
C TYR A 12 -15.56 14.90 -14.07
N SER A 13 -15.24 13.64 -14.40
CA SER A 13 -13.92 13.29 -14.96
C SER A 13 -13.78 13.74 -16.41
N SER A 14 -14.83 13.57 -17.23
CA SER A 14 -14.85 14.09 -18.60
C SER A 14 -14.94 15.62 -18.61
N TRP A 15 -15.78 16.23 -17.77
CA TRP A 15 -15.86 17.68 -17.56
C TRP A 15 -14.48 18.32 -17.35
N TYR A 16 -13.69 17.76 -16.42
CA TYR A 16 -12.35 18.27 -16.11
C TYR A 16 -11.40 18.21 -17.33
N ILE A 17 -11.44 17.12 -18.09
CA ILE A 17 -10.62 16.94 -19.29
C ILE A 17 -11.08 17.86 -20.42
N ASP A 18 -12.39 18.03 -20.60
CA ASP A 18 -12.97 18.96 -21.58
C ASP A 18 -12.58 20.40 -21.27
N ILE A 19 -12.59 20.85 -20.00
CA ILE A 19 -12.09 22.19 -19.65
C ILE A 19 -10.60 22.33 -19.97
N VAL A 20 -9.75 21.37 -19.55
CA VAL A 20 -8.30 21.45 -19.80
C VAL A 20 -7.98 21.55 -21.30
N ARG A 21 -8.73 20.83 -22.14
CA ARG A 21 -8.58 20.82 -23.60
C ARG A 21 -9.18 22.07 -24.26
N GLU A 22 -10.44 22.37 -24.02
CA GLU A 22 -11.17 23.45 -24.71
C GLU A 22 -10.76 24.85 -24.24
N ALA A 23 -10.37 25.01 -22.97
CA ALA A 23 -9.72 26.24 -22.47
C ALA A 23 -8.22 26.31 -22.82
N GLN A 24 -7.71 25.32 -23.58
CA GLN A 24 -6.36 25.27 -24.16
C GLN A 24 -5.24 25.36 -23.11
N LEU A 25 -5.35 24.61 -22.02
CA LEU A 25 -4.39 24.59 -20.91
C LEU A 25 -3.30 23.51 -21.07
N ALA A 26 -3.67 22.30 -21.51
CA ALA A 26 -2.71 21.23 -21.78
C ALA A 26 -3.26 20.20 -22.80
N ASP A 27 -2.36 19.57 -23.54
CA ASP A 27 -2.64 18.43 -24.43
C ASP A 27 -1.90 17.16 -23.96
N HIS A 28 -2.33 15.98 -24.43
CA HIS A 28 -1.64 14.73 -24.13
C HIS A 28 -0.27 14.63 -24.83
N SER A 29 0.77 14.26 -24.08
CA SER A 29 2.06 13.89 -24.66
C SER A 29 2.01 12.49 -25.30
N PRO A 30 2.79 12.20 -26.36
CA PRO A 30 3.03 10.82 -26.80
C PRO A 30 3.73 9.97 -25.73
N VAL A 31 4.43 10.59 -24.77
CA VAL A 31 5.00 9.89 -23.61
C VAL A 31 3.90 9.64 -22.58
N LYS A 32 3.66 8.37 -22.25
CA LYS A 32 2.58 7.94 -21.37
C LYS A 32 2.59 8.69 -20.03
N GLY A 33 1.54 9.49 -19.82
CA GLY A 33 1.29 10.18 -18.56
C GLY A 33 1.99 11.53 -18.40
N CYS A 34 2.84 11.94 -19.35
CA CYS A 34 3.27 13.33 -19.48
C CYS A 34 2.18 14.18 -20.17
N MET A 35 2.30 15.50 -20.06
CA MET A 35 1.39 16.47 -20.69
C MET A 35 2.18 17.60 -21.35
N VAL A 36 1.70 18.08 -22.50
CA VAL A 36 2.21 19.29 -23.13
C VAL A 36 1.42 20.45 -22.56
N ILE A 37 2.02 21.21 -21.63
CA ILE A 37 1.39 22.41 -21.08
C ILE A 37 1.38 23.48 -22.19
N ARG A 38 0.20 23.93 -22.58
CA ARG A 38 0.01 24.96 -23.63
C ARG A 38 0.23 26.36 -23.04
N PRO A 39 0.47 27.41 -23.88
CA PRO A 39 0.77 28.76 -23.39
C PRO A 39 -0.21 29.32 -22.36
N ARG A 40 -1.53 29.03 -22.43
CA ARG A 40 -2.49 29.50 -21.41
C ARG A 40 -2.31 28.79 -20.05
N GLY A 41 -2.02 27.49 -20.07
CA GLY A 41 -1.73 26.72 -18.85
C GLY A 41 -0.36 27.06 -18.26
N TYR A 42 0.62 27.31 -19.12
CA TYR A 42 1.97 27.70 -18.69
C TYR A 42 1.97 29.13 -18.13
N ALA A 43 1.28 30.08 -18.76
CA ALA A 43 1.12 31.43 -18.22
C ALA A 43 0.43 31.45 -16.83
N LEU A 44 -0.49 30.51 -16.56
CA LEU A 44 -1.05 30.35 -15.22
C LEU A 44 -0.01 29.81 -14.23
N TRP A 45 0.88 28.90 -14.65
CA TRP A 45 2.03 28.47 -13.85
C TRP A 45 3.03 29.62 -13.61
N GLU A 46 3.37 30.42 -14.63
CA GLU A 46 4.24 31.60 -14.50
C GLU A 46 3.65 32.63 -13.53
N ARG A 47 2.32 32.80 -13.48
CA ARG A 47 1.66 33.65 -12.48
C ARG A 47 1.69 33.07 -11.07
N ILE A 48 1.62 31.74 -10.90
CA ILE A 48 1.81 31.05 -9.62
C ILE A 48 3.26 31.21 -9.15
N GLN A 49 4.20 30.94 -10.04
CA GLN A 49 5.63 31.06 -9.82
C GLN A 49 6.02 32.48 -9.41
N ALA A 50 5.67 33.50 -10.21
CA ALA A 50 6.08 34.88 -9.95
C ALA A 50 5.56 35.47 -8.63
N VAL A 51 4.45 34.97 -8.09
CA VAL A 51 3.95 35.38 -6.77
C VAL A 51 4.68 34.64 -5.65
N LEU A 52 4.71 33.31 -5.70
CA LEU A 52 5.36 32.49 -4.68
C LEU A 52 6.86 32.79 -4.58
N ASP A 53 7.55 32.93 -5.71
CA ASP A 53 8.97 33.27 -5.80
C ASP A 53 9.31 34.61 -5.12
N GLN A 54 8.41 35.59 -5.17
CA GLN A 54 8.56 36.84 -4.43
C GLN A 54 8.34 36.61 -2.93
N MET A 55 7.28 35.89 -2.52
CA MET A 55 7.00 35.59 -1.11
C MET A 55 8.15 34.80 -0.43
N PHE A 56 8.87 33.97 -1.18
CA PHE A 56 10.06 33.25 -0.68
C PHE A 56 11.25 34.20 -0.50
N LYS A 57 11.49 35.12 -1.43
CA LYS A 57 12.54 36.15 -1.32
C LYS A 57 12.25 37.13 -0.17
N ASP A 58 10.98 37.51 0.01
CA ASP A 58 10.51 38.35 1.12
C ASP A 58 10.74 37.68 2.49
N THR A 59 10.95 36.36 2.53
CA THR A 59 11.28 35.57 3.73
C THR A 59 12.73 35.06 3.77
N GLY A 60 13.60 35.60 2.90
CA GLY A 60 15.05 35.36 2.91
C GLY A 60 15.50 34.08 2.19
N HIS A 61 14.70 33.51 1.30
CA HIS A 61 15.09 32.36 0.49
C HIS A 61 15.81 32.78 -0.80
N GLU A 62 16.82 32.01 -1.20
CA GLU A 62 17.56 32.19 -2.45
C GLU A 62 17.28 31.06 -3.44
N ASN A 63 17.19 31.40 -4.73
CA ASN A 63 16.95 30.41 -5.79
C ASN A 63 18.27 29.77 -6.25
N ALA A 64 18.32 28.43 -6.23
CA ALA A 64 19.38 27.63 -6.82
C ALA A 64 18.80 26.63 -7.85
N TYR A 65 19.69 25.94 -8.56
CA TYR A 65 19.32 24.86 -9.48
C TYR A 65 20.31 23.71 -9.38
N PHE A 66 19.79 22.52 -9.11
CA PHE A 66 20.54 21.27 -8.98
C PHE A 66 20.26 20.37 -10.19
N PRO A 67 21.18 19.44 -10.53
CA PRO A 67 20.99 18.51 -11.65
C PRO A 67 19.71 17.67 -11.55
N MET A 68 19.13 17.34 -12.71
CA MET A 68 18.00 16.40 -12.82
C MET A 68 18.43 14.95 -12.56
N LEU A 69 19.69 14.63 -12.85
CA LEU A 69 20.27 13.30 -12.72
C LEU A 69 20.94 13.15 -11.35
N ILE A 70 20.47 12.17 -10.58
CA ILE A 70 20.98 11.83 -9.25
C ILE A 70 21.73 10.49 -9.33
N PRO A 71 22.97 10.36 -8.84
CA PRO A 71 23.67 9.08 -8.73
C PRO A 71 22.84 8.07 -7.92
N GLN A 72 22.67 6.84 -8.39
CA GLN A 72 21.86 5.85 -7.66
C GLN A 72 22.42 5.58 -6.25
N SER A 73 23.73 5.71 -6.04
CA SER A 73 24.41 5.65 -4.74
C SER A 73 23.94 6.73 -3.74
N PHE A 74 23.49 7.89 -4.20
CA PHE A 74 23.00 8.96 -3.31
C PHE A 74 21.64 8.61 -2.71
N LEU A 75 20.79 7.88 -3.44
CA LEU A 75 19.52 7.37 -2.89
C LEU A 75 19.80 6.34 -1.78
N HIS A 76 20.79 5.46 -1.98
CA HIS A 76 21.19 4.43 -1.01
C HIS A 76 21.72 4.93 0.34
N LYS A 77 21.81 6.25 0.56
CA LYS A 77 22.14 6.85 1.87
C LYS A 77 20.94 6.99 2.82
N GLU A 78 19.71 6.97 2.31
CA GLU A 78 18.49 7.15 3.13
C GLU A 78 17.46 6.07 2.74
N ALA A 79 17.29 5.07 3.61
CA ALA A 79 16.53 3.86 3.31
C ALA A 79 15.01 4.07 3.29
N GLU A 80 14.45 4.88 4.20
CA GLU A 80 13.01 5.16 4.25
C GLU A 80 12.59 5.91 2.97
N HIS A 81 13.40 6.89 2.57
CA HIS A 81 13.21 7.67 1.36
C HIS A 81 13.27 6.80 0.09
N ILE A 82 14.16 5.79 0.02
CA ILE A 82 14.15 4.80 -1.07
C ILE A 82 12.84 4.02 -1.09
N GLU A 83 12.41 3.44 0.03
CA GLU A 83 11.23 2.57 0.06
C GLU A 83 9.96 3.32 -0.40
N GLY A 84 9.85 4.61 -0.06
CA GLY A 84 8.79 5.49 -0.54
C GLY A 84 8.79 5.75 -2.06
N PHE A 85 9.96 5.84 -2.71
CA PHE A 85 10.06 6.24 -4.13
C PHE A 85 10.45 5.12 -5.11
N SER A 86 11.03 4.01 -4.63
CA SER A 86 11.53 2.87 -5.43
C SER A 86 10.62 2.42 -6.58
N PRO A 87 9.30 2.19 -6.40
CA PRO A 87 8.40 1.75 -7.48
C PRO A 87 8.03 2.85 -8.50
N GLU A 88 8.51 4.08 -8.31
CA GLU A 88 8.22 5.25 -9.16
C GLU A 88 9.48 5.82 -9.86
N LEU A 89 10.67 5.25 -9.64
CA LEU A 89 11.92 5.78 -10.21
C LEU A 89 12.05 5.55 -11.73
N ALA A 90 12.53 6.56 -12.45
CA ALA A 90 12.97 6.44 -13.83
C ALA A 90 14.50 6.49 -13.90
N VAL A 91 15.13 5.45 -14.44
CA VAL A 91 16.59 5.23 -14.37
C VAL A 91 17.22 5.26 -15.76
N VAL A 92 18.23 6.11 -15.93
CA VAL A 92 19.12 6.16 -17.09
C VAL A 92 20.28 5.19 -16.85
N THR A 93 20.34 4.14 -17.65
CA THR A 93 21.43 3.14 -17.63
C THR A 93 22.39 3.29 -18.81
N HIS A 94 22.01 4.05 -19.84
CA HIS A 94 22.79 4.24 -21.07
C HIS A 94 22.84 5.72 -21.44
N ALA A 95 24.01 6.20 -21.86
CA ALA A 95 24.22 7.55 -22.37
C ALA A 95 25.28 7.53 -23.49
N GLY A 96 25.15 8.40 -24.50
CA GLY A 96 26.11 8.47 -25.62
C GLY A 96 26.26 7.20 -26.46
N GLY A 97 25.36 6.22 -26.32
CA GLY A 97 25.47 4.89 -26.95
C GLY A 97 26.24 3.84 -26.12
N GLN A 98 26.69 4.17 -24.90
CA GLN A 98 27.38 3.26 -23.98
C GLN A 98 26.52 3.03 -22.72
N SER A 99 26.77 1.93 -22.01
CA SER A 99 26.25 1.74 -20.65
C SER A 99 27.01 2.64 -19.68
N LEU A 100 26.32 3.20 -18.69
CA LEU A 100 26.96 3.93 -17.58
C LEU A 100 27.59 2.94 -16.59
N GLU A 101 28.65 3.39 -15.90
CA GLU A 101 29.28 2.64 -14.80
C GLU A 101 28.39 2.64 -13.54
N GLU A 102 27.80 3.80 -13.22
CA GLU A 102 26.75 3.95 -12.23
C GLU A 102 25.45 4.41 -12.91
N PRO A 103 24.30 3.75 -12.70
CA PRO A 103 23.02 4.24 -13.19
C PRO A 103 22.65 5.60 -12.57
N LEU A 104 22.03 6.48 -13.36
CA LEU A 104 21.57 7.79 -12.91
C LEU A 104 20.04 7.84 -12.87
N VAL A 105 19.48 8.29 -11.76
CA VAL A 105 18.03 8.39 -11.56
C VAL A 105 17.56 9.80 -11.90
N LEU A 106 16.48 9.90 -12.69
CA LEU A 106 15.78 11.17 -12.91
C LEU A 106 15.03 11.54 -11.62
N ARG A 107 15.32 12.72 -11.06
CA ARG A 107 14.83 13.12 -9.73
C ARG A 107 13.31 12.89 -9.54
N PRO A 108 12.88 12.05 -8.58
CA PRO A 108 11.52 12.09 -8.07
C PRO A 108 11.32 13.30 -7.15
N THR A 109 12.41 13.76 -6.52
CA THR A 109 12.57 14.87 -5.59
C THR A 109 14.08 15.11 -5.42
N SER A 110 14.54 16.28 -4.97
CA SER A 110 15.96 16.64 -5.04
C SER A 110 16.76 16.50 -3.73
N GLU A 111 16.17 16.06 -2.62
CA GLU A 111 16.81 16.00 -1.28
C GLU A 111 18.24 15.45 -1.35
N THR A 112 18.44 14.25 -1.89
CA THR A 112 19.73 13.54 -1.84
C THR A 112 20.84 14.24 -2.64
N MET A 113 20.49 15.05 -3.65
CA MET A 113 21.42 15.90 -4.36
C MET A 113 21.74 17.18 -3.57
N ILE A 114 20.73 17.78 -2.95
CA ILE A 114 20.85 19.04 -2.20
C ILE A 114 21.63 18.83 -0.90
N TRP A 115 21.29 17.80 -0.11
CA TRP A 115 21.97 17.48 1.14
C TRP A 115 23.44 17.06 0.93
N SER A 116 23.76 16.41 -0.20
CA SER A 116 25.14 16.13 -0.63
C SER A 116 25.95 17.37 -1.06
N MET A 117 25.28 18.50 -1.28
CA MET A 117 25.93 19.81 -1.52
C MET A 117 25.94 20.69 -0.27
N PHE A 118 24.91 20.61 0.58
CA PHE A 118 24.90 21.29 1.90
C PHE A 118 26.09 20.85 2.77
N GLY A 119 26.45 19.57 2.77
CA GLY A 119 27.67 19.06 3.44
C GLY A 119 29.01 19.56 2.87
N LYS A 120 29.00 20.39 1.82
CA LYS A 120 30.18 21.10 1.27
C LYS A 120 30.09 22.61 1.46
N TRP A 121 28.89 23.15 1.65
CA TRP A 121 28.63 24.59 1.75
C TRP A 121 28.60 25.05 3.21
N ILE A 122 28.01 24.24 4.10
CA ILE A 122 27.93 24.49 5.52
C ILE A 122 29.23 24.00 6.16
N GLN A 123 29.90 24.84 6.94
CA GLN A 123 31.09 24.48 7.73
C GLN A 123 31.01 24.97 9.18
N SER A 124 30.22 26.02 9.44
CA SER A 124 30.14 26.75 10.70
C SER A 124 28.73 27.31 10.93
N TYR A 125 28.45 27.75 12.16
CA TYR A 125 27.19 28.44 12.52
C TYR A 125 26.95 29.73 11.72
N ARG A 126 27.95 30.26 11.00
CA ARG A 126 27.84 31.48 10.17
C ARG A 126 27.27 31.20 8.78
N ASP A 127 27.25 29.94 8.38
CA ASP A 127 26.70 29.47 7.10
C ASP A 127 25.21 29.09 7.25
N LEU A 128 24.61 29.42 8.40
CA LEU A 128 23.25 29.06 8.82
C LEU A 128 22.46 30.32 9.26
N PRO A 129 21.12 30.34 9.08
CA PRO A 129 20.35 29.35 8.34
C PRO A 129 20.54 29.49 6.82
N ILE A 130 20.73 28.38 6.12
CA ILE A 130 20.77 28.35 4.65
C ILE A 130 19.37 28.03 4.13
N LYS A 131 18.84 28.88 3.24
CA LYS A 131 17.45 28.83 2.76
C LYS A 131 17.37 28.75 1.24
N ILE A 132 17.37 27.54 0.69
CA ILE A 132 17.42 27.33 -0.76
C ILE A 132 16.05 26.96 -1.33
N ASN A 133 15.71 27.54 -2.48
CA ASN A 133 14.53 27.24 -3.27
C ASN A 133 14.93 26.77 -4.69
N GLN A 134 14.18 25.83 -5.27
CA GLN A 134 14.34 25.37 -6.65
C GLN A 134 12.99 25.30 -7.37
N TRP A 135 12.90 25.93 -8.54
CA TRP A 135 11.84 25.69 -9.53
C TRP A 135 12.33 24.65 -10.55
N ALA A 136 11.61 23.54 -10.69
CA ALA A 136 12.08 22.36 -11.43
C ALA A 136 10.94 21.52 -12.03
N ASN A 137 11.29 20.63 -12.95
CA ASN A 137 10.51 19.43 -13.26
C ASN A 137 11.04 18.22 -12.47
N VAL A 138 10.15 17.29 -12.13
CA VAL A 138 10.45 15.98 -11.50
C VAL A 138 9.72 14.86 -12.21
N ILE A 139 10.26 13.64 -12.09
CA ILE A 139 9.75 12.43 -12.75
C ILE A 139 9.34 11.38 -11.70
N ARG A 140 8.08 10.94 -11.74
CA ARG A 140 7.54 9.85 -10.90
C ARG A 140 6.67 8.95 -11.75
N TRP A 141 6.95 7.64 -11.80
CA TRP A 141 6.39 6.72 -12.79
C TRP A 141 4.94 6.26 -12.50
N GLU A 142 4.05 7.24 -12.44
CA GLU A 142 2.67 7.14 -11.98
C GLU A 142 1.79 6.16 -12.78
N LYS A 143 1.13 5.25 -12.06
CA LYS A 143 0.34 4.16 -12.65
C LYS A 143 -1.00 4.64 -13.25
N ARG A 144 -1.52 5.80 -12.79
CA ARG A 144 -2.75 6.43 -13.27
C ARG A 144 -2.59 7.95 -13.26
N THR A 145 -2.67 8.59 -14.42
CA THR A 145 -2.44 10.03 -14.57
C THR A 145 -3.70 10.82 -14.89
N ARG A 146 -3.74 12.08 -14.44
CA ARG A 146 -4.72 13.13 -14.81
C ARG A 146 -3.96 14.46 -14.92
N PHE A 147 -4.28 15.25 -15.96
CA PHE A 147 -3.65 16.56 -16.20
C PHE A 147 -3.52 17.37 -14.90
N PHE A 148 -2.37 18.01 -14.70
CA PHE A 148 -1.99 18.83 -13.55
C PHE A 148 -1.96 18.12 -12.17
N LEU A 149 -2.93 17.27 -11.85
CA LEU A 149 -3.12 16.63 -10.54
C LEU A 149 -2.08 15.53 -10.26
N ARG A 150 -1.77 14.72 -11.28
CA ARG A 150 -0.92 13.53 -11.18
C ARG A 150 -0.44 13.15 -12.59
N SER A 151 0.82 13.43 -12.93
CA SER A 151 1.42 13.12 -14.23
C SER A 151 2.81 12.52 -14.05
N THR A 152 3.32 11.81 -15.06
CA THR A 152 4.63 11.14 -15.01
C THR A 152 5.78 12.15 -14.86
N GLU A 153 5.61 13.29 -15.53
CA GLU A 153 6.40 14.50 -15.37
C GLU A 153 5.48 15.63 -14.91
N PHE A 154 5.94 16.46 -13.98
CA PHE A 154 5.26 17.69 -13.60
C PHE A 154 6.25 18.78 -13.20
N LEU A 155 5.82 20.04 -13.34
CA LEU A 155 6.57 21.20 -12.84
C LEU A 155 6.19 21.41 -11.38
N TRP A 156 7.19 21.77 -10.57
CA TRP A 156 7.02 22.04 -9.17
C TRP A 156 8.04 23.04 -8.64
N GLN A 157 7.84 23.40 -7.38
CA GLN A 157 8.82 24.08 -6.58
C GLN A 157 9.06 23.26 -5.32
N GLU A 158 10.33 23.16 -4.96
CA GLU A 158 10.83 22.51 -3.75
C GLU A 158 11.82 23.45 -3.06
N GLY A 159 11.63 23.67 -1.76
CA GLY A 159 12.54 24.44 -0.92
C GLY A 159 13.12 23.55 0.17
N HIS A 160 14.40 23.75 0.46
CA HIS A 160 15.21 22.94 1.36
C HIS A 160 16.04 23.88 2.22
N THR A 161 15.96 23.73 3.54
CA THR A 161 16.60 24.66 4.48
C THR A 161 17.34 23.90 5.58
N ALA A 162 18.43 24.50 6.09
CA ALA A 162 19.18 23.97 7.23
C ALA A 162 19.49 25.06 8.26
N HIS A 163 19.37 24.73 9.54
CA HIS A 163 19.34 25.66 10.67
C HIS A 163 20.30 25.25 11.79
N GLU A 164 20.65 26.19 12.67
CA GLU A 164 21.50 25.94 13.85
C GLU A 164 20.73 25.13 14.91
N SER A 165 19.41 25.36 15.04
CA SER A 165 18.57 24.75 16.09
C SER A 165 17.27 24.09 15.60
N GLU A 166 16.73 23.20 16.42
CA GLU A 166 15.42 22.55 16.23
C GLU A 166 14.26 23.57 16.16
N ASN A 167 14.32 24.63 16.98
CA ASN A 167 13.25 25.62 17.05
C ASN A 167 13.15 26.42 15.75
N GLU A 168 14.29 26.90 15.22
CA GLU A 168 14.34 27.60 13.92
C GLU A 168 13.78 26.73 12.79
N ALA A 169 14.13 25.44 12.76
CA ALA A 169 13.62 24.52 11.75
C ALA A 169 12.10 24.23 11.89
N GLN A 170 11.55 24.18 13.11
CA GLN A 170 10.11 24.02 13.32
C GLN A 170 9.33 25.32 13.03
N GLU A 171 9.87 26.48 13.41
CA GLU A 171 9.31 27.80 13.07
C GLU A 171 9.30 28.01 11.55
N GLU A 172 10.39 27.71 10.85
CA GLU A 172 10.48 27.76 9.39
C GLU A 172 9.43 26.85 8.74
N ALA A 173 9.36 25.57 9.15
CA ALA A 173 8.40 24.63 8.58
C ALA A 173 6.94 25.12 8.72
N LEU A 174 6.60 25.80 9.82
CA LEU A 174 5.28 26.41 10.03
C LEU A 174 5.11 27.73 9.27
N ALA A 175 6.16 28.55 9.13
CA ALA A 175 6.14 29.79 8.38
C ALA A 175 5.87 29.55 6.89
N LEU A 176 6.54 28.58 6.26
CA LEU A 176 6.31 28.21 4.86
C LEU A 176 4.93 27.58 4.64
N LEU A 177 4.44 26.80 5.60
CA LEU A 177 3.05 26.31 5.60
C LEU A 177 2.04 27.47 5.65
N LYS A 178 2.31 28.50 6.45
CA LYS A 178 1.47 29.71 6.54
C LYS A 178 1.51 30.55 5.27
N LEU A 179 2.70 30.71 4.68
CA LEU A 179 2.90 31.36 3.38
C LEU A 179 2.04 30.68 2.30
N TYR A 180 2.06 29.35 2.24
CA TYR A 180 1.17 28.59 1.36
C TYR A 180 -0.31 28.77 1.65
N GLN A 181 -0.72 28.87 2.93
CA GLN A 181 -2.12 29.13 3.29
C GLN A 181 -2.56 30.50 2.74
N THR A 182 -1.76 31.53 2.97
CA THR A 182 -1.98 32.88 2.42
C THR A 182 -2.02 32.84 0.90
N PHE A 183 -1.10 32.15 0.22
CA PHE A 183 -1.14 32.05 -1.24
C PHE A 183 -2.41 31.37 -1.78
N MET A 184 -2.81 30.23 -1.22
CA MET A 184 -3.98 29.47 -1.66
C MET A 184 -5.28 30.25 -1.44
N GLN A 185 -5.46 30.87 -0.28
CA GLN A 185 -6.67 31.63 0.03
C GLN A 185 -6.68 32.98 -0.71
N ASP A 186 -5.61 33.77 -0.60
CA ASP A 186 -5.64 35.17 -1.01
C ASP A 186 -5.41 35.34 -2.52
N TYR A 187 -4.70 34.43 -3.19
CA TYR A 187 -4.42 34.51 -4.63
C TYR A 187 -5.21 33.49 -5.45
N LEU A 188 -5.30 32.23 -4.99
CA LEU A 188 -6.06 31.19 -5.71
C LEU A 188 -7.55 31.15 -5.32
N ALA A 189 -7.97 31.88 -4.28
CA ALA A 189 -9.33 31.81 -3.73
C ALA A 189 -9.76 30.39 -3.30
N ILE A 190 -8.81 29.53 -2.90
CA ILE A 190 -9.05 28.14 -2.47
C ILE A 190 -9.00 28.07 -0.94
N PRO A 191 -10.10 27.73 -0.25
CA PRO A 191 -10.12 27.48 1.19
C PRO A 191 -9.52 26.11 1.51
N VAL A 192 -8.72 26.05 2.57
CA VAL A 192 -7.99 24.84 2.97
C VAL A 192 -8.11 24.58 4.47
N TYR A 193 -8.08 23.31 4.86
CA TYR A 193 -7.72 22.93 6.24
C TYR A 193 -6.21 22.80 6.32
N VAL A 194 -5.63 23.28 7.42
CA VAL A 194 -4.18 23.30 7.67
C VAL A 194 -3.90 22.50 8.93
N GLY A 195 -2.94 21.57 8.86
CA GLY A 195 -2.72 20.62 9.94
C GLY A 195 -1.58 19.64 9.70
N ILE A 196 -1.43 18.70 10.63
CA ILE A 196 -0.36 17.69 10.66
C ILE A 196 -0.82 16.40 9.94
N LYS A 197 0.07 15.66 9.28
CA LYS A 197 -0.19 14.29 8.83
C LYS A 197 -0.14 13.29 9.98
N THR A 198 -0.79 12.15 9.79
CA THR A 198 -0.58 10.95 10.61
C THR A 198 0.76 10.30 10.26
N GLU A 199 1.28 9.44 11.14
CA GLU A 199 2.53 8.71 10.89
C GLU A 199 2.46 7.84 9.61
N ASN A 200 1.27 7.39 9.20
CA ASN A 200 1.07 6.57 8.00
C ASN A 200 0.92 7.38 6.69
N GLU A 201 0.73 8.70 6.77
CA GLU A 201 0.53 9.61 5.62
C GLU A 201 1.56 10.78 5.63
N LYS A 202 2.59 10.73 6.47
CA LYS A 202 3.72 11.67 6.46
C LYS A 202 4.73 11.32 5.35
N PHE A 203 5.64 12.26 5.06
CA PHE A 203 6.75 12.04 4.13
C PHE A 203 7.81 11.09 4.73
N ALA A 204 8.31 10.14 3.95
CA ALA A 204 9.36 9.23 4.37
C ALA A 204 10.67 9.99 4.67
N GLY A 205 11.33 9.69 5.79
CA GLY A 205 12.45 10.48 6.30
C GLY A 205 12.07 11.77 7.04
N ALA A 206 10.79 12.17 7.10
CA ALA A 206 10.36 13.34 7.89
C ALA A 206 10.03 12.98 9.35
N VAL A 207 10.51 13.79 10.30
CA VAL A 207 10.05 13.74 11.69
C VAL A 207 8.58 14.11 11.77
N ARG A 208 8.17 15.20 11.11
CA ARG A 208 6.77 15.65 11.05
C ARG A 208 6.44 16.26 9.68
N THR A 209 5.26 15.95 9.15
CA THR A 209 4.73 16.57 7.93
C THR A 209 3.49 17.39 8.24
N TYR A 210 3.46 18.59 7.70
CA TYR A 210 2.32 19.50 7.69
C TYR A 210 1.75 19.63 6.28
N SER A 211 0.43 19.80 6.14
CA SER A 211 -0.25 19.84 4.84
C SER A 211 -1.41 20.82 4.78
N LEU A 212 -1.69 21.31 3.58
CA LEU A 212 -2.89 22.07 3.25
C LEU A 212 -3.82 21.19 2.41
N GLU A 213 -5.02 20.92 2.91
CA GLU A 213 -6.01 20.03 2.29
C GLU A 213 -7.22 20.86 1.81
N ALA A 214 -7.43 20.91 0.49
CA ALA A 214 -8.54 21.58 -0.17
C ALA A 214 -9.70 20.60 -0.44
N MET A 215 -10.94 21.11 -0.55
CA MET A 215 -12.07 20.35 -1.09
C MET A 215 -12.38 20.79 -2.53
N MET A 216 -12.55 19.81 -3.42
CA MET A 216 -12.91 20.02 -4.83
C MET A 216 -14.44 19.96 -5.00
N GLN A 217 -14.98 20.47 -6.12
CA GLN A 217 -16.44 20.44 -6.38
C GLN A 217 -17.04 19.02 -6.45
N ASP A 218 -16.24 17.98 -6.70
CA ASP A 218 -16.66 16.57 -6.58
C ASP A 218 -16.58 16.00 -5.16
N LYS A 219 -16.50 16.91 -4.18
CA LYS A 219 -16.49 16.72 -2.72
C LYS A 219 -15.28 15.94 -2.18
N LYS A 220 -14.25 15.68 -3.01
CA LYS A 220 -13.04 14.97 -2.60
C LYS A 220 -11.96 15.92 -2.08
N ALA A 221 -11.15 15.39 -1.18
CA ALA A 221 -9.96 16.04 -0.65
C ALA A 221 -8.82 16.06 -1.69
N LEU A 222 -8.09 17.17 -1.74
CA LEU A 222 -6.85 17.31 -2.51
C LEU A 222 -5.77 17.99 -1.64
N GLN A 223 -4.67 17.28 -1.40
CA GLN A 223 -3.47 17.86 -0.81
C GLN A 223 -2.87 18.87 -1.79
N ALA A 224 -2.98 20.16 -1.45
CA ALA A 224 -2.58 21.28 -2.30
C ALA A 224 -1.09 21.65 -2.14
N GLY A 225 -0.53 21.47 -0.94
CA GLY A 225 0.89 21.69 -0.64
C GLY A 225 1.29 21.06 0.70
N THR A 226 2.61 20.92 0.93
CA THR A 226 3.18 20.39 2.18
C THR A 226 4.42 21.14 2.63
N SER A 227 4.67 21.06 3.94
CA SER A 227 5.91 21.49 4.59
C SER A 227 6.34 20.41 5.58
N HIS A 228 7.63 20.12 5.66
CA HIS A 228 8.18 18.96 6.33
C HIS A 228 9.30 19.38 7.28
N TYR A 229 9.14 19.08 8.57
CA TYR A 229 10.25 19.10 9.51
C TYR A 229 10.98 17.75 9.44
N LEU A 230 12.24 17.78 9.02
CA LEU A 230 13.06 16.59 8.74
C LEU A 230 14.01 16.22 9.89
N GLY A 231 14.00 17.00 10.99
CA GLY A 231 14.91 16.79 12.12
C GLY A 231 16.36 16.87 11.69
N GLN A 232 17.15 15.87 12.07
CA GLN A 232 18.54 15.69 11.61
C GLN A 232 18.68 14.49 10.66
N ASN A 233 17.60 13.94 10.11
CA ASN A 233 17.62 12.66 9.39
C ASN A 233 18.52 12.73 8.14
N PHE A 234 18.25 13.70 7.27
CA PHE A 234 19.07 13.96 6.08
C PHE A 234 20.46 14.50 6.43
N ALA A 235 20.59 15.28 7.51
CA ALA A 235 21.89 15.76 7.97
C ALA A 235 22.81 14.61 8.41
N LYS A 236 22.27 13.57 9.07
CA LYS A 236 22.99 12.35 9.45
C LYS A 236 23.27 11.44 8.25
N ALA A 237 22.30 11.26 7.34
CA ALA A 237 22.47 10.44 6.14
C ALA A 237 23.52 10.99 5.15
N PHE A 238 23.71 12.32 5.11
CA PHE A 238 24.66 13.00 4.21
C PHE A 238 25.90 13.58 4.89
N ASP A 239 26.07 13.33 6.20
CA ASP A 239 27.14 13.86 7.06
C ASP A 239 27.29 15.40 7.00
N VAL A 240 26.14 16.08 7.01
CA VAL A 240 26.07 17.54 7.05
C VAL A 240 26.22 17.97 8.50
N THR A 241 27.42 18.47 8.82
CA THR A 241 27.78 19.02 10.13
C THR A 241 28.18 20.49 10.01
N TYR A 242 28.19 21.19 11.15
CA TYR A 242 28.66 22.56 11.26
C TYR A 242 29.43 22.74 12.57
N GLN A 243 30.42 23.65 12.59
CA GLN A 243 31.05 24.08 13.83
C GLN A 243 30.13 25.06 14.59
N ASN A 244 29.67 24.65 15.78
CA ASN A 244 28.85 25.47 16.67
C ASN A 244 29.63 26.64 17.29
N ARG A 245 28.94 27.51 18.02
CA ARG A 245 29.53 28.73 18.64
C ARG A 245 30.57 28.43 19.73
N GLN A 246 30.58 27.20 20.23
CA GLN A 246 31.49 26.65 21.24
C GLN A 246 32.67 25.88 20.61
N GLY A 247 32.73 25.80 19.27
CA GLY A 247 33.81 25.16 18.51
C GLY A 247 33.64 23.65 18.29
N GLN A 248 32.53 23.05 18.72
CA GLN A 248 32.22 21.63 18.55
C GLN A 248 31.50 21.38 17.21
N LEU A 249 31.52 20.14 16.70
CA LEU A 249 30.78 19.76 15.49
C LEU A 249 29.41 19.17 15.84
N GLU A 250 28.36 19.69 15.21
CA GLU A 250 26.98 19.23 15.37
C GLU A 250 26.30 19.03 14.01
N HIS A 251 25.22 18.23 13.95
CA HIS A 251 24.38 18.09 12.75
C HIS A 251 23.32 19.19 12.69
N VAL A 252 23.17 19.80 11.51
CA VAL A 252 22.14 20.83 11.25
C VAL A 252 20.72 20.27 11.31
N TYR A 253 19.77 21.15 11.65
CA TYR A 253 18.34 20.82 11.64
C TYR A 253 17.71 21.20 10.29
N ALA A 254 16.82 20.33 9.78
CA ALA A 254 16.44 20.31 8.37
C ALA A 254 14.93 20.54 8.12
N THR A 255 14.59 21.24 7.03
CA THR A 255 13.22 21.28 6.47
C THR A 255 13.22 21.07 4.96
N SER A 256 12.11 20.53 4.43
CA SER A 256 11.77 20.47 3.00
C SER A 256 10.31 20.89 2.83
N TRP A 257 9.95 21.59 1.76
CA TRP A 257 8.58 22.10 1.56
C TRP A 257 8.29 22.35 0.07
N GLY A 258 7.05 22.16 -0.40
CA GLY A 258 6.81 22.13 -1.86
C GLY A 258 5.35 22.15 -2.35
N VAL A 259 5.17 22.67 -3.56
CA VAL A 259 3.92 22.70 -4.34
C VAL A 259 4.20 22.44 -5.82
N SER A 260 3.21 21.89 -6.54
CA SER A 260 3.35 21.59 -7.97
C SER A 260 2.22 22.19 -8.82
N THR A 261 2.28 21.96 -10.13
CA THR A 261 1.17 22.28 -11.05
C THR A 261 -0.18 21.68 -10.66
N ARG A 262 -0.24 20.78 -9.66
CA ARG A 262 -1.48 20.38 -8.98
C ARG A 262 -2.33 21.56 -8.53
N LEU A 263 -1.74 22.71 -8.19
CA LEU A 263 -2.46 23.94 -7.88
C LEU A 263 -3.34 24.45 -9.04
N ILE A 264 -2.94 24.25 -10.30
CA ILE A 264 -3.76 24.55 -11.48
C ILE A 264 -4.98 23.62 -11.51
N GLY A 265 -4.78 22.32 -11.26
CA GLY A 265 -5.87 21.36 -11.16
C GLY A 265 -6.84 21.67 -10.01
N ALA A 266 -6.31 22.08 -8.86
CA ALA A 266 -7.10 22.52 -7.71
C ALA A 266 -7.95 23.75 -8.04
N LEU A 267 -7.35 24.77 -8.66
CA LEU A 267 -8.05 25.99 -9.10
C LEU A 267 -9.19 25.67 -10.07
N ILE A 268 -8.91 24.85 -11.10
CA ILE A 268 -9.94 24.42 -12.08
C ILE A 268 -11.11 23.74 -11.36
N MET A 269 -10.83 22.75 -10.51
CA MET A 269 -11.84 21.94 -9.81
C MET A 269 -12.53 22.64 -8.63
N THR A 270 -12.03 23.81 -8.21
CA THR A 270 -12.68 24.67 -7.20
C THR A 270 -13.62 25.68 -7.85
N HIS A 271 -13.18 26.35 -8.92
CA HIS A 271 -13.86 27.56 -9.42
C HIS A 271 -14.66 27.42 -10.71
N SER A 272 -14.25 26.52 -11.59
CA SER A 272 -14.79 26.42 -12.96
C SER A 272 -16.22 25.90 -12.99
N ASP A 273 -16.90 26.03 -14.13
CA ASP A 273 -18.29 25.61 -14.31
C ASP A 273 -18.54 24.93 -15.67
N ASP A 274 -19.79 24.60 -15.97
CA ASP A 274 -20.18 23.90 -17.21
C ASP A 274 -20.15 24.82 -18.45
N LYS A 275 -19.80 26.11 -18.31
CA LYS A 275 -19.47 27.02 -19.42
C LYS A 275 -17.97 27.04 -19.73
N GLY A 276 -17.13 26.55 -18.82
CA GLY A 276 -15.67 26.49 -18.98
C GLY A 276 -14.89 26.97 -17.76
N LEU A 277 -13.67 27.42 -18.02
CA LEU A 277 -12.73 27.86 -16.99
C LEU A 277 -13.25 29.10 -16.22
N VAL A 278 -12.89 29.21 -14.94
CA VAL A 278 -13.06 30.43 -14.12
C VAL A 278 -11.76 30.69 -13.37
N LEU A 279 -11.19 31.88 -13.51
CA LEU A 279 -9.90 32.23 -12.90
C LEU A 279 -10.05 33.32 -11.83
N PRO A 280 -9.40 33.18 -10.65
CA PRO A 280 -9.26 34.27 -9.69
C PRO A 280 -8.48 35.46 -10.29
N PRO A 281 -9.00 36.70 -10.21
CA PRO A 281 -8.37 37.90 -10.78
C PRO A 281 -6.91 38.16 -10.39
N ARG A 282 -6.46 37.75 -9.22
CA ARG A 282 -5.06 37.93 -8.80
C ARG A 282 -4.10 37.02 -9.56
N ILE A 283 -4.55 35.84 -10.00
CA ILE A 283 -3.73 34.83 -10.70
C ILE A 283 -4.00 34.72 -12.21
N ALA A 284 -5.17 35.14 -12.69
CA ALA A 284 -5.57 35.04 -14.11
C ALA A 284 -4.54 35.70 -15.06
N PRO A 285 -4.00 35.02 -16.08
CA PRO A 285 -3.02 35.62 -17.01
C PRO A 285 -3.58 36.86 -17.72
N THR A 286 -4.78 36.76 -18.29
CA THR A 286 -5.62 37.88 -18.72
C THR A 286 -6.70 38.12 -17.69
N GLN A 287 -6.78 39.34 -17.12
CA GLN A 287 -7.83 39.77 -16.19
C GLN A 287 -9.04 40.35 -16.91
N ILE A 288 -8.78 41.11 -17.98
CA ILE A 288 -9.77 41.91 -18.71
C ILE A 288 -9.59 41.67 -20.20
N VAL A 289 -10.68 41.37 -20.92
CA VAL A 289 -10.68 41.39 -22.39
C VAL A 289 -11.61 42.47 -22.93
N ILE A 290 -11.12 43.26 -23.89
CA ILE A 290 -11.92 44.25 -24.62
C ILE A 290 -12.43 43.60 -25.90
N VAL A 291 -13.75 43.52 -26.06
CA VAL A 291 -14.40 42.99 -27.28
C VAL A 291 -15.07 44.14 -28.04
N PRO A 292 -14.53 44.57 -29.20
CA PRO A 292 -15.10 45.66 -29.99
C PRO A 292 -16.34 45.20 -30.76
N ILE A 293 -17.39 46.03 -30.74
CA ILE A 293 -18.72 45.75 -31.31
C ILE A 293 -19.07 46.81 -32.34
N PHE A 294 -18.97 46.44 -33.62
CA PHE A 294 -19.13 47.36 -34.74
C PHE A 294 -19.88 46.72 -35.92
N ASN A 295 -20.17 47.54 -36.92
CA ASN A 295 -20.57 47.15 -38.26
C ASN A 295 -19.63 47.83 -39.29
N LYS A 296 -19.79 47.52 -40.58
CA LYS A 296 -18.89 48.01 -41.65
C LYS A 296 -18.77 49.54 -41.75
N LYS A 297 -19.68 50.33 -41.16
CA LYS A 297 -19.64 51.81 -41.20
C LYS A 297 -18.88 52.45 -40.04
N ASN A 298 -18.77 51.79 -38.89
CA ASN A 298 -18.14 52.34 -37.67
C ASN A 298 -16.98 51.48 -37.13
N ALA A 299 -16.52 50.49 -37.88
CA ALA A 299 -15.43 49.60 -37.51
C ALA A 299 -14.15 50.35 -37.08
N GLN A 300 -13.68 51.31 -37.90
CA GLN A 300 -12.45 52.05 -37.62
C GLN A 300 -12.53 52.83 -36.29
N GLU A 301 -13.61 53.60 -36.10
CA GLU A 301 -13.85 54.40 -34.89
C GLU A 301 -13.87 53.52 -33.63
N VAL A 302 -14.62 52.42 -33.66
CA VAL A 302 -14.71 51.50 -32.52
C VAL A 302 -13.37 50.80 -32.24
N LEU A 303 -12.63 50.40 -33.29
CA LEU A 303 -11.34 49.73 -33.14
C LEU A 303 -10.25 50.67 -32.61
N ASP A 304 -10.22 51.93 -33.04
CA ASP A 304 -9.25 52.90 -32.52
C ASP A 304 -9.57 53.29 -31.07
N LYS A 305 -10.85 53.45 -30.71
CA LYS A 305 -11.24 53.61 -29.29
C LYS A 305 -10.99 52.36 -28.44
N ALA A 306 -11.02 51.16 -29.02
CA ALA A 306 -10.61 49.93 -28.33
C ALA A 306 -9.08 49.88 -28.09
N LYS A 307 -8.26 50.34 -29.05
CA LYS A 307 -6.79 50.46 -28.87
C LYS A 307 -6.41 51.53 -27.84
N GLU A 308 -7.11 52.66 -27.81
CA GLU A 308 -6.96 53.69 -26.76
C GLU A 308 -7.23 53.10 -25.38
N LEU A 309 -8.39 52.44 -25.20
CA LEU A 309 -8.79 51.82 -23.94
C LEU A 309 -7.83 50.69 -23.50
N PHE A 310 -7.40 49.84 -24.43
CA PHE A 310 -6.39 48.81 -24.18
C PHE A 310 -5.09 49.43 -23.64
N SER A 311 -4.63 50.52 -24.27
CA SER A 311 -3.41 51.22 -23.88
C SER A 311 -3.54 51.89 -22.52
N GLN A 312 -4.70 52.50 -22.23
CA GLN A 312 -5.03 53.08 -20.92
C GLN A 312 -4.98 52.01 -19.82
N LEU A 313 -5.77 50.95 -19.95
CA LEU A 313 -5.89 49.93 -18.90
C LEU A 313 -4.57 49.15 -18.70
N LYS A 314 -3.80 48.91 -19.76
CA LYS A 314 -2.45 48.33 -19.65
C LYS A 314 -1.48 49.26 -18.91
N LYS A 315 -1.55 50.58 -19.13
CA LYS A 315 -0.79 51.58 -18.37
C LYS A 315 -1.22 51.66 -16.90
N ALA A 316 -2.50 51.41 -16.61
CA ALA A 316 -3.05 51.34 -15.25
C ALA A 316 -2.67 50.06 -14.46
N GLY A 317 -1.88 49.16 -15.06
CA GLY A 317 -1.36 47.94 -14.43
C GLY A 317 -2.24 46.69 -14.60
N PHE A 318 -3.36 46.77 -15.32
CA PHE A 318 -4.19 45.60 -15.59
C PHE A 318 -3.54 44.67 -16.63
N ARG A 319 -3.76 43.37 -16.49
CA ARG A 319 -3.43 42.38 -17.52
C ARG A 319 -4.57 42.30 -18.52
N VAL A 320 -4.47 43.07 -19.61
CA VAL A 320 -5.55 43.27 -20.60
C VAL A 320 -5.21 42.60 -21.93
N GLU A 321 -6.23 42.07 -22.58
CA GLU A 321 -6.20 41.53 -23.93
C GLU A 321 -7.22 42.30 -24.80
N LEU A 322 -6.90 42.56 -26.06
CA LEU A 322 -7.84 43.15 -27.03
C LEU A 322 -8.21 42.04 -28.02
N ASP A 323 -9.50 41.78 -28.16
CA ASP A 323 -10.02 40.79 -29.09
C ASP A 323 -9.75 41.24 -30.54
N GLN A 324 -8.96 40.44 -31.26
CA GLN A 324 -8.56 40.68 -32.64
C GLN A 324 -9.37 39.86 -33.66
N ASP A 325 -10.31 39.02 -33.23
CA ASP A 325 -11.21 38.32 -34.15
C ASP A 325 -12.27 39.30 -34.65
N MET A 326 -12.27 39.53 -35.97
CA MET A 326 -13.16 40.46 -36.67
C MET A 326 -14.19 39.72 -37.55
N ASP A 327 -14.03 38.41 -37.74
CA ASP A 327 -14.87 37.58 -38.61
C ASP A 327 -15.99 36.89 -37.82
N SER A 328 -15.73 36.56 -36.55
CA SER A 328 -16.70 35.93 -35.65
C SER A 328 -17.70 36.91 -35.06
N THR A 329 -18.96 36.46 -34.94
CA THR A 329 -20.02 37.25 -34.30
C THR A 329 -19.68 37.59 -32.84
N PRO A 330 -20.13 38.74 -32.30
CA PRO A 330 -19.87 39.09 -30.90
C PRO A 330 -20.32 38.01 -29.91
N GLY A 331 -21.46 37.35 -30.14
CA GLY A 331 -21.95 36.26 -29.28
C GLY A 331 -21.03 35.03 -29.26
N TRP A 332 -20.40 34.68 -30.39
CA TRP A 332 -19.39 33.62 -30.45
C TRP A 332 -18.13 34.03 -29.68
N ARG A 333 -17.65 35.26 -29.88
CA ARG A 333 -16.46 35.80 -29.20
C ARG A 333 -16.68 35.88 -27.69
N TYR A 334 -17.86 36.32 -27.23
CA TYR A 334 -18.24 36.32 -25.82
C TYR A 334 -18.14 34.92 -25.19
N ALA A 335 -18.68 33.90 -25.86
CA ALA A 335 -18.65 32.53 -25.39
C ALA A 335 -17.23 31.92 -25.38
N GLN A 336 -16.35 32.31 -26.33
CA GLN A 336 -14.93 31.95 -26.26
C GLN A 336 -14.25 32.55 -25.04
N TRP A 337 -14.38 33.85 -24.79
CA TRP A 337 -13.73 34.48 -23.63
C TRP A 337 -14.29 34.00 -22.29
N GLU A 338 -15.56 33.58 -22.25
CA GLU A 338 -16.15 32.90 -21.09
C GLU A 338 -15.58 31.48 -20.91
N LEU A 339 -15.49 30.67 -21.97
CA LEU A 339 -14.84 29.35 -21.97
C LEU A 339 -13.37 29.42 -21.52
N LEU A 340 -12.65 30.43 -22.00
CA LEU A 340 -11.23 30.71 -21.73
C LEU A 340 -10.98 31.35 -20.35
N GLY A 341 -12.04 31.62 -19.58
CA GLY A 341 -12.00 31.98 -18.16
C GLY A 341 -11.48 33.38 -17.82
N VAL A 342 -11.56 34.34 -18.75
CA VAL A 342 -11.15 35.74 -18.46
C VAL A 342 -12.13 36.37 -17.47
N PRO A 343 -11.70 36.90 -16.30
CA PRO A 343 -12.60 37.38 -15.25
C PRO A 343 -13.60 38.46 -15.67
N LEU A 344 -13.16 39.43 -16.48
CA LEU A 344 -13.98 40.52 -16.99
C LEU A 344 -13.93 40.64 -18.51
N ARG A 345 -15.10 40.82 -19.13
CA ARG A 345 -15.22 41.29 -20.51
C ARG A 345 -15.76 42.72 -20.54
N LEU A 346 -15.11 43.57 -21.35
CA LEU A 346 -15.56 44.91 -21.69
C LEU A 346 -16.19 44.88 -23.09
N GLU A 347 -17.50 45.12 -23.14
CA GLU A 347 -18.28 45.21 -24.37
C GLU A 347 -18.26 46.69 -24.83
N LEU A 348 -17.49 47.01 -25.88
CA LEU A 348 -17.31 48.39 -26.39
C LEU A 348 -17.86 48.53 -27.82
N GLY A 349 -18.99 49.21 -27.97
CA GLY A 349 -19.52 49.64 -29.26
C GLY A 349 -19.71 51.14 -29.36
N LEU A 350 -20.31 51.59 -30.47
CA LEU A 350 -20.55 53.02 -30.73
C LEU A 350 -21.48 53.67 -29.68
N LYS A 351 -22.41 52.90 -29.09
CA LYS A 351 -23.27 53.41 -28.00
C LYS A 351 -22.45 53.73 -26.76
N GLU A 352 -21.57 52.82 -26.38
CA GLU A 352 -20.67 52.91 -25.22
C GLU A 352 -19.56 53.98 -25.40
N ILE A 353 -19.22 54.31 -26.66
CA ILE A 353 -18.39 55.47 -27.00
C ILE A 353 -19.17 56.78 -26.79
N GLN A 354 -20.44 56.83 -27.20
CA GLN A 354 -21.30 58.03 -27.12
C GLN A 354 -21.82 58.32 -25.71
N SER A 355 -22.18 57.31 -24.92
CA SER A 355 -22.74 57.50 -23.56
C SER A 355 -21.72 57.84 -22.48
N LYS A 356 -20.41 57.76 -22.79
CA LYS A 356 -19.31 57.68 -21.80
C LYS A 356 -19.42 56.54 -20.79
N GLU A 357 -20.23 55.51 -21.04
CA GLU A 357 -20.32 54.31 -20.19
C GLU A 357 -19.89 53.08 -20.96
N ILE A 358 -19.20 52.15 -20.30
CA ILE A 358 -18.85 50.85 -20.87
C ILE A 358 -19.59 49.72 -20.16
N ARG A 359 -20.01 48.69 -20.90
CA ARG A 359 -20.62 47.52 -20.27
C ARG A 359 -19.54 46.54 -19.84
N VAL A 360 -19.54 46.23 -18.55
CA VAL A 360 -18.68 45.24 -17.90
C VAL A 360 -19.50 43.97 -17.69
N ALA A 361 -18.99 42.82 -18.13
CA ALA A 361 -19.58 41.50 -17.91
C ALA A 361 -18.63 40.63 -17.07
N ARG A 362 -19.16 40.03 -16.01
CA ARG A 362 -18.46 39.17 -15.04
C ARG A 362 -18.47 37.71 -15.45
N ARG A 363 -17.35 37.01 -15.28
CA ARG A 363 -17.25 35.57 -15.57
C ARG A 363 -17.76 34.66 -14.46
N ASP A 364 -17.59 35.05 -13.20
CA ASP A 364 -17.95 34.25 -12.01
C ASP A 364 -19.46 34.12 -11.81
N SER A 365 -20.21 35.20 -12.09
CA SER A 365 -21.67 35.29 -11.93
C SER A 365 -22.45 35.39 -13.25
N GLY A 366 -21.81 35.84 -14.34
CA GLY A 366 -22.51 36.22 -15.58
C GLY A 366 -23.20 37.59 -15.52
N GLU A 367 -23.10 38.30 -14.39
CA GLU A 367 -23.68 39.63 -14.18
C GLU A 367 -23.12 40.66 -15.18
N LYS A 368 -23.97 41.61 -15.61
CA LYS A 368 -23.56 42.72 -16.48
C LYS A 368 -23.95 44.06 -15.87
N LYS A 369 -22.99 44.98 -15.77
CA LYS A 369 -23.16 46.35 -15.24
C LYS A 369 -22.72 47.38 -16.28
N MET A 370 -23.36 48.54 -16.32
CA MET A 370 -22.79 49.73 -16.98
C MET A 370 -21.87 50.43 -15.98
N VAL A 371 -20.71 50.92 -16.45
CA VAL A 371 -19.71 51.60 -15.62
C VAL A 371 -19.27 52.88 -16.32
N SER A 372 -19.27 54.00 -15.60
CA SER A 372 -18.79 55.29 -16.13
C SER A 372 -17.32 55.18 -16.54
N ARG A 373 -16.99 55.72 -17.71
CA ARG A 373 -15.60 55.76 -18.21
C ARG A 373 -14.71 56.76 -17.45
N GLU A 374 -15.29 57.64 -16.64
CA GLU A 374 -14.55 58.69 -15.92
C GLU A 374 -13.80 58.11 -14.71
N ASN A 375 -14.42 57.20 -13.94
CA ASN A 375 -13.79 56.47 -12.82
C ASN A 375 -13.55 54.98 -13.14
N LEU A 376 -13.24 54.67 -14.40
CA LEU A 376 -13.21 53.29 -14.90
C LEU A 376 -12.15 52.41 -14.23
N GLU A 377 -10.94 52.95 -14.01
CA GLU A 377 -9.80 52.17 -13.47
C GLU A 377 -10.01 51.79 -11.99
N GLU A 378 -10.63 52.66 -11.21
CA GLU A 378 -11.01 52.36 -9.82
C GLU A 378 -12.17 51.35 -9.78
N SER A 379 -13.20 51.57 -10.60
CA SER A 379 -14.35 50.66 -10.73
C SER A 379 -13.91 49.24 -11.14
N LEU A 380 -12.96 49.12 -12.06
CA LEU A 380 -12.42 47.83 -12.50
C LEU A 380 -11.56 47.15 -11.42
N LYS A 381 -10.80 47.90 -10.62
CA LYS A 381 -10.09 47.35 -9.45
C LYS A 381 -11.09 46.82 -8.42
N ALA A 382 -12.12 47.59 -8.10
CA ALA A 382 -13.17 47.18 -7.16
C ALA A 382 -13.89 45.90 -7.61
N ILE A 383 -14.30 45.81 -8.90
CA ILE A 383 -15.00 44.62 -9.42
C ILE A 383 -14.06 43.40 -9.46
N LEU A 384 -12.78 43.55 -9.80
CA LEU A 384 -11.84 42.41 -9.77
C LEU A 384 -11.59 41.92 -8.33
N GLU A 385 -11.59 42.79 -7.33
CA GLU A 385 -11.51 42.38 -5.93
C GLU A 385 -12.84 41.76 -5.45
N GLU A 386 -13.99 42.30 -5.87
CA GLU A 386 -15.33 41.71 -5.62
C GLU A 386 -15.41 40.26 -6.13
N ILE A 387 -14.89 39.99 -7.33
CA ILE A 387 -14.80 38.63 -7.89
C ILE A 387 -13.85 37.75 -7.05
N GLN A 388 -12.68 38.25 -6.66
CA GLN A 388 -11.71 37.48 -5.86
C GLN A 388 -12.33 37.04 -4.51
N VAL A 389 -13.02 37.97 -3.82
CA VAL A 389 -13.74 37.68 -2.57
C VAL A 389 -14.93 36.76 -2.81
N SER A 390 -15.73 37.00 -3.86
CA SER A 390 -16.89 36.17 -4.21
C SER A 390 -16.51 34.71 -4.47
N LEU A 391 -15.42 34.47 -5.21
CA LEU A 391 -14.90 33.14 -5.49
C LEU A 391 -14.44 32.43 -4.20
N PHE A 392 -13.73 33.13 -3.30
CA PHE A 392 -13.27 32.56 -2.03
C PHE A 392 -14.43 32.23 -1.09
N THR A 393 -15.37 33.16 -0.90
CA THR A 393 -16.54 32.98 -0.05
C THR A 393 -17.38 31.79 -0.52
N ARG A 394 -17.74 31.75 -1.81
CA ARG A 394 -18.50 30.64 -2.42
C ARG A 394 -17.81 29.29 -2.26
N ALA A 395 -16.49 29.23 -2.44
CA ALA A 395 -15.72 28.00 -2.25
C ALA A 395 -15.65 27.59 -0.77
N LYS A 396 -15.56 28.56 0.15
CA LYS A 396 -15.52 28.32 1.60
C LYS A 396 -16.87 27.83 2.12
N GLU A 397 -17.96 28.46 1.71
CA GLU A 397 -19.32 28.04 2.01
C GLU A 397 -19.54 26.59 1.55
N PHE A 398 -19.23 26.28 0.28
CA PHE A 398 -19.30 24.91 -0.23
C PHE A 398 -18.49 23.89 0.59
N ARG A 399 -17.25 24.25 0.98
CA ARG A 399 -16.39 23.39 1.82
C ARG A 399 -17.00 23.19 3.21
N ASP A 400 -17.54 24.25 3.80
CA ASP A 400 -18.03 24.25 5.18
C ASP A 400 -19.39 23.53 5.29
N GLU A 401 -20.27 23.67 4.28
CA GLU A 401 -21.51 22.87 4.08
C GLU A 401 -21.22 21.37 3.95
N HIS A 402 -20.13 21.02 3.27
CA HIS A 402 -19.69 19.64 3.04
C HIS A 402 -18.62 19.18 4.05
N THR A 403 -18.47 19.88 5.18
CA THR A 403 -17.70 19.39 6.33
C THR A 403 -18.66 18.90 7.41
N TYR A 404 -18.83 17.59 7.53
CA TYR A 404 -19.65 16.98 8.56
C TYR A 404 -18.94 17.03 9.92
N LYS A 405 -19.56 17.70 10.89
CA LYS A 405 -19.02 17.95 12.25
C LYS A 405 -19.84 17.30 13.37
N GLU A 406 -21.01 16.74 13.04
CA GLU A 406 -21.91 16.14 14.02
C GLU A 406 -21.48 14.72 14.42
N LEU A 407 -21.88 14.30 15.62
CA LEU A 407 -21.43 13.08 16.28
C LEU A 407 -21.87 11.80 15.54
N VAL A 408 -21.05 11.33 14.61
CA VAL A 408 -21.27 10.07 13.90
C VAL A 408 -20.76 8.87 14.72
N THR A 409 -21.57 7.81 14.82
CA THR A 409 -21.10 6.45 15.15
C THR A 409 -20.29 5.87 13.99
N TYR A 410 -19.59 4.75 14.18
CA TYR A 410 -18.81 4.16 13.07
C TYR A 410 -19.72 3.77 11.89
N GLU A 411 -20.94 3.36 12.19
CA GLU A 411 -22.01 3.04 11.24
C GLU A 411 -22.38 4.26 10.40
N LYS A 412 -22.55 5.43 11.05
CA LYS A 412 -22.87 6.68 10.36
C LYS A 412 -21.68 7.27 9.61
N PHE A 413 -20.45 7.07 10.10
CA PHE A 413 -19.23 7.38 9.37
C PHE A 413 -19.12 6.57 8.07
N LYS A 414 -19.38 5.24 8.13
CA LYS A 414 -19.45 4.37 6.96
C LYS A 414 -20.56 4.82 5.99
N GLU A 415 -21.75 5.16 6.48
CA GLU A 415 -22.85 5.67 5.66
C GLU A 415 -22.45 6.93 4.87
N LEU A 416 -21.80 7.92 5.52
CA LEU A 416 -21.29 9.12 4.84
C LEU A 416 -20.21 8.79 3.79
N CYS A 417 -19.30 7.85 4.09
CA CYS A 417 -18.25 7.45 3.15
C CYS A 417 -18.78 6.71 1.90
N TYR A 418 -19.92 6.01 2.03
CA TYR A 418 -20.58 5.30 0.91
C TYR A 418 -21.65 6.14 0.20
N SER A 419 -22.16 7.21 0.81
CA SER A 419 -23.17 8.07 0.20
C SER A 419 -22.63 8.82 -1.02
N THR A 420 -23.29 8.69 -2.16
CA THR A 420 -23.01 9.50 -3.36
C THR A 420 -23.46 10.95 -3.22
N GLU A 421 -24.43 11.23 -2.35
CA GLU A 421 -24.97 12.57 -2.11
C GLU A 421 -24.19 13.31 -1.02
N LYS A 422 -23.86 12.61 0.08
CA LYS A 422 -23.26 13.17 1.32
C LYS A 422 -21.75 12.90 1.45
N MET A 423 -21.03 12.96 0.33
CA MET A 423 -19.57 13.00 0.33
C MET A 423 -19.05 14.34 0.87
N GLY A 424 -17.85 14.36 1.44
CA GLY A 424 -17.22 15.59 1.93
C GLY A 424 -16.05 15.32 2.87
N PHE A 425 -15.69 16.31 3.69
CA PHE A 425 -14.84 16.11 4.87
C PHE A 425 -15.69 15.64 6.06
N ILE A 426 -15.11 14.84 6.96
CA ILE A 426 -15.75 14.37 8.20
C ILE A 426 -14.79 14.68 9.35
N LEU A 427 -15.27 15.28 10.43
CA LEU A 427 -14.53 15.65 11.64
C LEU A 427 -15.07 14.89 12.87
N ALA A 428 -14.17 14.43 13.74
CA ALA A 428 -14.43 13.81 15.05
C ALA A 428 -13.09 13.72 15.87
N SER A 429 -12.82 12.68 16.70
CA SER A 429 -11.68 12.62 17.71
C SER A 429 -10.77 11.33 17.70
N TRP A 430 -9.57 11.33 17.08
CA TRP A 430 -8.71 10.12 16.79
C TRP A 430 -7.60 9.84 17.81
N CYS A 431 -7.39 8.55 18.06
CA CYS A 431 -6.57 8.01 19.15
C CYS A 431 -5.08 7.75 18.81
N GLY A 432 -4.55 8.30 17.72
CA GLY A 432 -3.13 8.15 17.34
C GLY A 432 -2.71 6.78 16.78
N ASP A 433 -3.63 5.81 16.71
CA ASP A 433 -3.33 4.41 16.44
C ASP A 433 -3.35 4.08 14.93
N SER A 434 -2.22 3.62 14.39
CA SER A 434 -2.08 3.23 12.98
C SER A 434 -2.98 2.06 12.57
N ALA A 435 -3.27 1.11 13.46
CA ALA A 435 -4.20 0.03 13.17
C ALA A 435 -5.64 0.55 13.08
N CYS A 436 -5.98 1.59 13.86
CA CYS A 436 -7.25 2.30 13.74
C CYS A 436 -7.38 3.04 12.40
N GLU A 437 -6.35 3.78 11.98
CA GLU A 437 -6.34 4.44 10.66
C GLU A 437 -6.40 3.43 9.51
N LEU A 438 -5.59 2.37 9.55
CA LEU A 438 -5.57 1.34 8.51
C LEU A 438 -6.91 0.59 8.43
N LYS A 439 -7.59 0.37 9.57
CA LYS A 439 -8.95 -0.19 9.58
C LYS A 439 -9.95 0.74 8.90
N VAL A 440 -9.98 2.04 9.22
CA VAL A 440 -10.86 3.01 8.53
C VAL A 440 -10.59 3.00 7.01
N LYS A 441 -9.31 3.00 6.62
CA LYS A 441 -8.84 2.97 5.22
C LYS A 441 -9.22 1.68 4.50
N ASN A 442 -9.23 0.55 5.20
CA ASN A 442 -9.71 -0.72 4.66
C ASN A 442 -11.24 -0.79 4.57
N ASP A 443 -11.96 -0.40 5.61
CA ASP A 443 -13.41 -0.47 5.71
C ASP A 443 -14.13 0.52 4.78
N THR A 444 -13.56 1.71 4.52
CA THR A 444 -14.26 2.81 3.80
C THR A 444 -13.54 3.38 2.59
N LYS A 445 -12.23 3.14 2.45
CA LYS A 445 -11.32 3.83 1.50
C LYS A 445 -11.12 5.33 1.76
N ALA A 446 -11.70 5.88 2.82
CA ALA A 446 -11.30 7.19 3.35
C ALA A 446 -9.85 7.15 3.87
N THR A 447 -9.21 8.31 4.00
CA THR A 447 -7.87 8.47 4.59
C THR A 447 -7.90 9.66 5.55
N ILE A 448 -7.11 9.63 6.62
CA ILE A 448 -6.98 10.80 7.49
C ILE A 448 -6.22 11.86 6.70
N ARG A 449 -6.88 13.00 6.43
CA ARG A 449 -6.34 14.01 5.51
C ARG A 449 -5.31 14.89 6.19
N CYS A 450 -5.65 15.41 7.35
CA CYS A 450 -4.72 16.01 8.32
C CYS A 450 -5.38 16.06 9.69
N ILE A 451 -4.61 16.46 10.70
CA ILE A 451 -5.03 16.84 12.04
C ILE A 451 -5.06 18.38 12.06
N PRO A 452 -6.23 19.03 11.93
CA PRO A 452 -6.29 20.49 11.84
C PRO A 452 -5.75 21.16 13.10
N PHE A 453 -5.10 22.32 12.95
CA PHE A 453 -4.70 23.15 14.09
C PHE A 453 -5.91 23.86 14.72
N ASP A 454 -6.76 24.47 13.88
CA ASP A 454 -7.91 25.25 14.30
C ASP A 454 -9.10 24.33 14.66
N GLN A 455 -9.07 23.74 15.85
CA GLN A 455 -10.16 22.92 16.40
C GLN A 455 -10.85 23.62 17.59
N PRO A 456 -12.19 23.57 17.70
CA PRO A 456 -12.88 24.06 18.89
C PRO A 456 -12.60 23.14 20.09
N LEU A 457 -12.08 23.70 21.17
CA LEU A 457 -11.75 22.94 22.39
C LEU A 457 -13.02 22.40 23.06
N SER A 458 -13.24 21.09 22.91
CA SER A 458 -14.22 20.32 23.67
C SER A 458 -13.78 20.16 25.12
N GLN A 459 -14.72 20.27 26.07
CA GLN A 459 -14.46 20.16 27.52
C GLN A 459 -14.76 18.75 28.08
N GLN A 460 -14.81 17.71 27.23
CA GLN A 460 -15.18 16.35 27.63
C GLN A 460 -14.06 15.34 27.33
N GLU A 461 -14.06 14.20 28.04
CA GLU A 461 -13.16 13.07 27.77
C GLU A 461 -13.56 12.38 26.46
N GLU A 462 -13.02 12.83 25.34
CA GLU A 462 -13.35 12.26 24.03
C GLU A 462 -12.70 10.88 23.83
N ARG A 463 -13.50 9.94 23.32
CA ARG A 463 -13.13 8.52 23.14
C ARG A 463 -13.27 8.12 21.67
N CYS A 464 -12.60 7.01 21.32
CA CYS A 464 -12.38 6.53 19.96
C CYS A 464 -13.54 5.71 19.35
N LEU A 465 -14.02 6.12 18.17
CA LEU A 465 -15.08 5.53 17.32
C LEU A 465 -14.96 4.03 17.10
N LEU A 466 -13.71 3.55 17.08
CA LEU A 466 -13.37 2.16 16.80
C LEU A 466 -13.07 1.33 18.06
N LYS A 467 -12.95 1.97 19.25
CA LYS A 467 -12.74 1.29 20.53
C LYS A 467 -13.95 1.43 21.48
N HIS A 468 -14.82 2.44 21.29
CA HIS A 468 -16.08 2.62 22.03
C HIS A 468 -17.21 3.13 21.11
N PRO A 469 -18.33 2.38 20.93
CA PRO A 469 -19.38 2.71 19.96
C PRO A 469 -20.32 3.88 20.36
N GLN A 470 -19.85 4.80 21.21
CA GLN A 470 -20.59 5.99 21.63
C GLN A 470 -19.83 7.33 21.45
N ALA A 471 -18.63 7.35 20.82
CA ALA A 471 -17.92 8.59 20.46
C ALA A 471 -16.87 8.45 19.32
N LEU A 472 -16.88 9.34 18.31
CA LEU A 472 -15.80 10.13 17.65
C LEU A 472 -14.42 9.54 17.10
N ILE A 473 -13.98 9.84 15.84
CA ILE A 473 -12.58 9.67 15.22
C ILE A 473 -12.15 10.77 14.17
N LEU A 474 -11.18 11.65 14.49
CA LEU A 474 -10.14 12.40 13.71
C LEU A 474 -9.29 13.24 14.72
N ALA A 475 -7.98 13.40 14.62
CA ALA A 475 -7.15 13.47 15.85
C ALA A 475 -7.42 14.59 16.88
N VAL A 476 -7.59 14.17 18.14
CA VAL A 476 -7.36 14.94 19.37
C VAL A 476 -6.43 14.10 20.24
N GLN A 477 -5.26 14.63 20.60
CA GLN A 477 -4.33 13.96 21.53
C GLN A 477 -4.23 14.79 22.82
N PRO A 478 -4.61 14.26 23.99
CA PRO A 478 -4.41 14.94 25.25
C PRO A 478 -2.92 14.93 25.65
N TYR A 479 -2.44 16.05 26.17
CA TYR A 479 -1.07 16.20 26.67
C TYR A 479 -1.06 16.21 28.20
N ARG A 480 -0.50 15.18 28.84
CA ARG A 480 0.40 15.29 30.03
C ARG A 480 0.90 13.94 30.56
N GLU A 481 2.19 13.95 30.88
CA GLU A 481 2.85 13.42 32.08
C GLU A 481 2.30 12.15 32.79
N GLY A 482 3.09 11.07 32.73
CA GLY A 482 3.53 10.38 33.95
C GLY A 482 2.94 9.01 34.30
N TYR A 483 3.79 8.24 34.99
CA TYR A 483 3.53 7.00 35.76
C TYR A 483 3.26 5.68 35.00
N PHE A 484 3.80 4.61 35.61
CA PHE A 484 3.66 3.20 35.24
C PHE A 484 2.54 2.52 36.07
N VAL A 485 2.36 1.21 35.86
CA VAL A 485 2.01 0.15 36.85
C VAL A 485 0.66 -0.60 36.63
N THR A 486 0.82 -1.82 36.09
CA THR A 486 -0.03 -3.05 36.22
C THR A 486 -1.40 -3.20 35.55
N TRP A 487 -1.68 -4.47 35.20
CA TRP A 487 -2.96 -5.03 34.81
C TRP A 487 -3.77 -5.51 36.03
N GLN A 488 -5.10 -5.52 35.91
CA GLN A 488 -5.97 -6.51 36.56
C GLN A 488 -7.14 -6.87 35.63
N LEU A 489 -7.74 -8.05 35.83
CA LEU A 489 -8.61 -8.70 34.85
C LEU A 489 -9.72 -9.48 35.57
N GLU A 490 -10.99 -9.07 35.43
CA GLU A 490 -12.14 -9.86 35.92
C GLU A 490 -13.48 -9.44 35.26
N GLY A 491 -14.50 -10.31 35.31
CA GLY A 491 -15.90 -9.98 34.96
C GLY A 491 -16.48 -10.64 33.69
N GLN A 492 -17.05 -11.85 33.82
CA GLN A 492 -17.84 -12.49 32.76
C GLN A 492 -19.34 -12.12 32.82
N LYS A 493 -20.02 -12.11 31.65
CA LYS A 493 -21.39 -12.67 31.53
C LYS A 493 -21.81 -12.97 30.07
N ARG A 494 -22.42 -14.15 29.87
CA ARG A 494 -23.29 -14.54 28.73
C ARG A 494 -24.74 -14.07 29.04
N ILE A 495 -25.82 -14.24 28.25
CA ILE A 495 -26.23 -15.00 27.04
C ILE A 495 -27.26 -14.10 26.27
N LEU A 496 -27.87 -14.36 25.10
CA LEU A 496 -28.13 -15.52 24.22
C LEU A 496 -27.56 -15.23 22.79
N ALA A 497 -27.46 -16.12 21.78
CA ALA A 497 -28.03 -17.42 21.41
C ALA A 497 -29.35 -17.40 20.57
N TYR A 498 -29.19 -17.63 19.25
CA TYR A 498 -30.17 -18.31 18.39
C TYR A 498 -29.40 -19.38 17.59
N THR A 499 -29.95 -20.59 17.50
CA THR A 499 -29.21 -21.79 17.09
C THR A 499 -29.62 -22.32 15.72
N HIS A 500 -28.63 -22.68 14.90
CA HIS A 500 -28.72 -23.85 14.02
C HIS A 500 -27.40 -24.61 14.11
N GLU A 501 -27.42 -25.78 14.75
CA GLU A 501 -26.24 -26.62 14.93
C GLU A 501 -25.95 -27.42 13.64
N TRP A 502 -24.74 -27.26 13.12
CA TRP A 502 -24.11 -28.16 12.17
C TRP A 502 -22.63 -28.31 12.57
N GLN A 503 -22.04 -29.48 12.31
CA GLN A 503 -20.79 -29.90 12.98
C GLN A 503 -19.59 -28.97 12.70
N GLU A 504 -18.80 -28.71 13.75
CA GLU A 504 -17.70 -27.75 13.74
C GLU A 504 -16.45 -28.25 12.97
N GLU A 505 -16.40 -28.07 11.66
CA GLU A 505 -15.13 -27.59 11.08
C GLU A 505 -15.01 -26.10 11.43
N ARG A 506 -13.94 -25.73 12.15
CA ARG A 506 -13.68 -24.33 12.55
C ARG A 506 -13.81 -23.42 11.32
N THR A 507 -14.65 -22.39 11.44
CA THR A 507 -14.71 -21.30 10.44
C THR A 507 -13.32 -20.71 10.24
N LEU A 508 -13.03 -20.28 9.00
CA LEU A 508 -11.75 -19.64 8.68
C LEU A 508 -11.70 -18.28 9.39
N ASP A 509 -11.18 -18.28 10.63
CA ASP A 509 -11.19 -17.12 11.51
C ASP A 509 -10.34 -15.99 10.91
N LYS A 510 -11.01 -14.89 10.59
CA LYS A 510 -10.41 -13.72 9.94
C LYS A 510 -9.59 -12.86 10.93
N ASN A 511 -9.59 -13.18 12.23
CA ASN A 511 -9.07 -12.31 13.29
C ASN A 511 -7.80 -12.82 14.02
N SER A 512 -7.42 -14.10 13.91
CA SER A 512 -6.30 -14.69 14.70
C SER A 512 -4.90 -14.54 14.09
N PHE A 513 -4.78 -13.93 12.90
CA PHE A 513 -3.51 -13.75 12.20
C PHE A 513 -2.77 -12.46 12.63
N LEU A 514 -2.40 -12.39 13.91
CA LEU A 514 -1.37 -11.44 14.38
C LEU A 514 -0.02 -11.75 13.72
N GLU A 515 0.75 -10.71 13.42
CA GLU A 515 2.12 -10.84 12.92
C GLU A 515 2.96 -11.68 13.91
N PRO A 516 3.57 -12.80 13.47
CA PRO A 516 4.43 -13.59 14.33
C PRO A 516 5.73 -12.85 14.63
N GLU A 517 6.11 -12.80 15.91
CA GLU A 517 7.48 -12.45 16.30
C GLU A 517 8.47 -13.42 15.61
N PRO A 518 9.67 -12.93 15.21
CA PRO A 518 10.66 -13.77 14.55
C PRO A 518 11.06 -14.95 15.43
N GLN A 519 11.27 -16.13 14.84
CA GLN A 519 11.80 -17.28 15.58
C GLN A 519 13.21 -16.96 16.08
N GLU A 520 13.36 -16.72 17.39
CA GLU A 520 14.67 -16.60 18.03
C GLU A 520 15.16 -17.96 18.61
N PRO A 521 16.43 -18.35 18.37
CA PRO A 521 17.39 -17.72 17.46
C PRO A 521 17.02 -17.94 15.98
N ASN A 522 17.31 -16.95 15.13
CA ASN A 522 17.04 -17.05 13.69
C ASN A 522 17.73 -18.29 13.09
N PRO A 523 16.99 -19.26 12.51
CA PRO A 523 17.54 -20.52 12.06
C PRO A 523 18.57 -20.37 10.92
N PHE A 524 18.57 -19.23 10.22
CA PHE A 524 19.46 -18.98 9.10
C PHE A 524 20.80 -18.35 9.47
N ASP A 525 20.97 -17.91 10.73
CA ASP A 525 22.23 -17.38 11.25
C ASP A 525 23.14 -18.49 11.83
N ASP A 526 22.66 -19.74 11.88
CA ASP A 526 23.49 -20.91 12.19
C ASP A 526 24.56 -21.14 11.09
N PRO A 527 25.87 -21.01 11.39
CA PRO A 527 26.93 -21.27 10.41
C PRO A 527 26.95 -22.71 9.89
N LEU A 528 26.28 -23.66 10.56
CA LEU A 528 26.14 -25.06 10.16
C LEU A 528 24.90 -25.33 9.29
N TYR A 529 23.97 -24.39 9.10
CA TYR A 529 22.71 -24.60 8.34
C TYR A 529 22.96 -25.31 7.00
N TYR A 530 23.94 -24.84 6.21
CA TYR A 530 24.24 -25.40 4.89
C TYR A 530 24.68 -26.89 4.94
N LYS A 531 25.34 -27.28 6.03
CA LYS A 531 25.77 -28.66 6.30
C LYS A 531 24.59 -29.51 6.80
N GLN A 532 23.67 -28.93 7.57
CA GLN A 532 22.46 -29.60 8.07
C GLN A 532 21.43 -29.85 6.95
N ALA A 533 21.23 -28.89 6.04
CA ALA A 533 20.39 -29.04 4.86
C ALA A 533 20.88 -30.16 3.92
N LEU A 534 22.19 -30.43 3.92
CA LEU A 534 22.85 -31.43 3.07
C LEU A 534 23.17 -32.77 3.79
N SER A 535 22.55 -33.04 4.95
CA SER A 535 22.98 -34.13 5.84
C SER A 535 22.54 -35.55 5.43
N LEU A 536 21.50 -35.73 4.61
CA LEU A 536 20.89 -37.06 4.40
C LEU A 536 21.58 -37.96 3.36
N SER A 537 22.16 -37.38 2.31
CA SER A 537 22.74 -38.17 1.20
C SER A 537 24.04 -37.54 0.71
N PRO A 538 25.22 -38.02 1.16
CA PRO A 538 26.52 -37.44 0.81
C PRO A 538 26.80 -37.36 -0.71
N THR A 539 26.23 -38.28 -1.49
CA THR A 539 26.40 -38.31 -2.96
C THR A 539 25.58 -37.20 -3.63
N LEU A 540 24.29 -37.09 -3.30
CA LEU A 540 23.42 -36.04 -3.85
C LEU A 540 23.83 -34.66 -3.32
N ALA A 541 24.28 -34.57 -2.06
CA ALA A 541 24.80 -33.33 -1.47
C ALA A 541 26.03 -32.79 -2.21
N LYS A 542 27.00 -33.65 -2.57
CA LYS A 542 28.16 -33.28 -3.40
C LYS A 542 27.74 -32.78 -4.78
N GLN A 543 26.75 -33.43 -5.41
CA GLN A 543 26.22 -33.02 -6.71
C GLN A 543 25.44 -31.68 -6.62
N LEU A 544 24.62 -31.47 -5.58
CA LEU A 544 23.94 -30.20 -5.32
C LEU A 544 24.93 -29.06 -5.11
N HIS A 545 25.93 -29.25 -4.27
CA HIS A 545 26.97 -28.24 -4.02
C HIS A 545 27.76 -27.90 -5.29
N PHE A 546 28.15 -28.92 -6.08
CA PHE A 546 28.82 -28.73 -7.37
C PHE A 546 27.95 -27.96 -8.37
N ASN A 547 26.69 -28.36 -8.55
CA ASN A 547 25.78 -27.72 -9.50
C ASN A 547 25.42 -26.27 -9.08
N LEU A 548 25.23 -26.01 -7.78
CA LEU A 548 24.96 -24.68 -7.25
C LEU A 548 26.17 -23.76 -7.39
N THR A 549 27.38 -24.24 -7.06
CA THR A 549 28.60 -23.42 -7.19
C THR A 549 28.92 -23.10 -8.65
N GLY A 550 28.78 -24.06 -9.58
CA GLY A 550 28.95 -23.82 -11.01
C GLY A 550 27.93 -22.83 -11.60
N LEU A 551 26.69 -22.83 -11.09
CA LEU A 551 25.66 -21.85 -11.50
C LEU A 551 25.95 -20.43 -10.99
N LEU A 552 26.48 -20.29 -9.77
CA LEU A 552 26.76 -18.99 -9.14
C LEU A 552 28.11 -18.38 -9.58
N LYS A 553 29.12 -19.23 -9.81
CA LYS A 553 30.44 -18.84 -10.32
C LYS A 553 31.03 -19.97 -11.17
N PRO A 554 30.93 -19.89 -12.51
CA PRO A 554 31.62 -20.81 -13.41
C PRO A 554 33.14 -20.87 -13.12
N ARG A 555 33.75 -22.03 -13.39
CA ARG A 555 35.19 -22.23 -13.20
C ARG A 555 35.95 -21.86 -14.46
N GLU A 556 37.16 -21.35 -14.30
CA GLU A 556 38.06 -21.11 -15.43
C GLU A 556 38.36 -22.44 -16.14
N GLY A 557 38.21 -22.47 -17.46
CA GLY A 557 38.36 -23.68 -18.29
C GLY A 557 37.14 -24.61 -18.35
N ASP A 558 35.98 -24.22 -17.81
CA ASP A 558 34.73 -25.01 -17.93
C ASP A 558 33.88 -24.54 -19.13
N GLU A 559 33.74 -25.39 -20.15
CA GLU A 559 32.98 -25.09 -21.37
C GLU A 559 31.45 -25.14 -21.20
N ARG A 560 30.95 -25.60 -20.03
CA ARG A 560 29.51 -25.77 -19.78
C ARG A 560 28.79 -24.43 -19.67
N LYS A 561 27.61 -24.35 -20.27
CA LYS A 561 26.78 -23.15 -20.21
C LYS A 561 26.05 -23.08 -18.87
N PRO A 562 25.70 -21.87 -18.37
CA PRO A 562 24.88 -21.74 -17.16
C PRO A 562 23.53 -22.46 -17.24
N SER A 563 22.97 -22.66 -18.45
CA SER A 563 21.80 -23.50 -18.72
C SER A 563 21.98 -24.95 -18.28
N ASP A 564 23.20 -25.47 -18.41
CA ASP A 564 23.49 -26.89 -18.21
C ASP A 564 23.62 -27.17 -16.71
N TYR A 565 24.28 -26.24 -15.99
CA TYR A 565 24.28 -26.15 -14.54
C TYR A 565 22.86 -25.96 -13.97
N PHE A 566 22.04 -25.10 -14.56
CA PHE A 566 20.64 -24.91 -14.17
C PHE A 566 19.83 -26.22 -14.29
N HIS A 567 19.84 -26.87 -15.45
CA HIS A 567 19.11 -28.13 -15.67
C HIS A 567 19.63 -29.29 -14.80
N ALA A 568 20.94 -29.34 -14.52
CA ALA A 568 21.52 -30.31 -13.60
C ALA A 568 21.08 -30.04 -12.15
N LEU A 569 21.11 -28.78 -11.71
CA LEU A 569 20.71 -28.36 -10.37
C LEU A 569 19.24 -28.67 -10.07
N VAL A 570 18.33 -28.34 -10.99
CA VAL A 570 16.90 -28.68 -10.90
C VAL A 570 16.71 -30.20 -10.73
N ARG A 571 17.44 -31.01 -11.51
CA ARG A 571 17.34 -32.48 -11.46
C ARG A 571 17.83 -33.04 -10.12
N THR A 572 19.03 -32.65 -9.68
CA THR A 572 19.61 -33.15 -8.41
C THR A 572 18.82 -32.67 -7.20
N TYR A 573 18.24 -31.46 -7.24
CA TYR A 573 17.35 -30.98 -6.18
C TYR A 573 16.14 -31.90 -6.00
N TRP A 574 15.40 -32.19 -7.07
CA TRP A 574 14.22 -33.04 -6.96
C TRP A 574 14.56 -34.50 -6.59
N GLN A 575 15.73 -35.00 -7.00
CA GLN A 575 16.27 -36.28 -6.52
C GLN A 575 16.59 -36.25 -5.01
N TYR A 576 17.12 -35.14 -4.49
CA TYR A 576 17.40 -34.99 -3.07
C TYR A 576 16.12 -34.82 -2.24
N MET A 577 15.14 -34.05 -2.72
CA MET A 577 13.80 -33.94 -2.13
C MET A 577 13.11 -35.30 -2.01
N ALA A 578 13.27 -36.18 -2.99
CA ALA A 578 12.75 -37.55 -2.92
C ALA A 578 13.45 -38.42 -1.84
N GLU A 579 14.68 -38.08 -1.44
CA GLU A 579 15.35 -38.74 -0.30
C GLU A 579 14.98 -38.10 1.05
N ILE A 580 14.69 -36.79 1.09
CA ILE A 580 14.08 -36.14 2.26
C ILE A 580 12.69 -36.75 2.52
N ALA A 581 11.85 -36.90 1.49
CA ALA A 581 10.50 -37.47 1.58
C ALA A 581 10.49 -38.90 2.16
N LYS A 582 11.49 -39.74 1.84
CA LYS A 582 11.63 -41.07 2.46
C LYS A 582 12.05 -41.02 3.93
N ASN A 583 12.57 -39.91 4.42
CA ASN A 583 13.18 -39.75 5.74
C ASN A 583 12.58 -38.56 6.52
N LEU A 584 11.27 -38.33 6.40
CA LEU A 584 10.54 -37.28 7.15
C LEU A 584 10.56 -37.48 8.68
N ASP A 585 11.04 -38.64 9.14
CA ASP A 585 11.40 -38.95 10.52
C ASP A 585 12.70 -38.28 11.01
N LYS A 586 13.50 -37.69 10.10
CA LYS A 586 14.85 -37.14 10.37
C LYS A 586 14.99 -35.67 9.97
N LEU A 587 13.88 -34.94 9.86
CA LEU A 587 13.91 -33.51 9.55
C LEU A 587 14.55 -32.72 10.70
N ASN A 588 15.72 -32.12 10.42
CA ASN A 588 16.23 -30.98 11.17
C ASN A 588 15.64 -29.66 10.60
N PRO A 589 15.76 -28.51 11.28
CA PRO A 589 15.19 -27.25 10.80
C PRO A 589 15.67 -26.87 9.39
N ALA A 590 16.95 -27.06 9.06
CA ALA A 590 17.49 -26.72 7.74
C ALA A 590 16.93 -27.61 6.62
N LEU A 591 16.65 -28.90 6.89
CA LEU A 591 15.92 -29.79 5.97
C LEU A 591 14.45 -29.37 5.81
N LEU A 592 13.81 -28.88 6.88
CA LEU A 592 12.43 -28.37 6.85
C LEU A 592 12.35 -27.10 5.98
N TYR A 593 13.18 -26.09 6.23
CA TYR A 593 13.22 -24.85 5.44
C TYR A 593 13.64 -25.08 3.99
N LEU A 594 14.53 -26.06 3.72
CA LEU A 594 14.81 -26.54 2.37
C LEU A 594 13.55 -27.13 1.72
N MET A 595 12.87 -28.07 2.38
CA MET A 595 11.72 -28.79 1.81
C MET A 595 10.49 -27.90 1.60
N ARG A 596 10.30 -26.88 2.44
CA ARG A 596 9.14 -25.96 2.37
C ARG A 596 9.36 -24.75 1.48
N PHE A 597 10.56 -24.19 1.46
CA PHE A 597 10.83 -22.88 0.86
C PHE A 597 12.02 -22.89 -0.13
N GLY A 598 12.63 -24.04 -0.41
CA GLY A 598 13.78 -24.13 -1.32
C GLY A 598 15.07 -23.49 -0.79
N VAL A 599 15.15 -23.22 0.51
CA VAL A 599 16.30 -22.52 1.13
C VAL A 599 17.48 -23.48 1.29
N LEU A 600 18.21 -23.69 0.20
CA LEU A 600 19.39 -24.56 0.18
C LEU A 600 20.62 -23.91 0.82
N SER A 601 20.79 -22.59 0.72
CA SER A 601 21.91 -21.85 1.32
C SER A 601 21.47 -20.45 1.74
N PRO A 602 21.52 -20.08 3.03
CA PRO A 602 21.11 -18.73 3.45
C PRO A 602 22.01 -17.61 2.92
N LYS A 603 23.21 -17.95 2.44
CA LYS A 603 24.19 -17.01 1.86
C LYS A 603 23.85 -16.54 0.44
N VAL A 604 22.82 -17.11 -0.21
CA VAL A 604 22.33 -16.59 -1.52
C VAL A 604 21.10 -15.68 -1.38
N LEU A 605 20.77 -15.29 -0.14
CA LEU A 605 19.67 -14.41 0.26
C LEU A 605 20.23 -13.22 1.08
N THR A 606 19.52 -12.08 1.10
CA THR A 606 19.89 -10.93 1.96
C THR A 606 19.60 -11.22 3.44
N SER A 607 20.07 -10.35 4.34
CA SER A 607 19.66 -10.33 5.76
C SER A 607 18.15 -10.35 5.93
N ASP A 608 17.47 -9.54 5.15
CA ASP A 608 16.08 -9.16 5.31
C ASP A 608 15.19 -10.26 4.73
N GLN A 609 15.64 -10.89 3.65
CA GLN A 609 15.07 -12.13 3.12
C GLN A 609 15.18 -13.30 4.13
N ARG A 610 16.31 -13.44 4.85
CA ARG A 610 16.44 -14.43 5.94
C ARG A 610 15.50 -14.10 7.11
N ASN A 611 15.47 -12.85 7.55
CA ASN A 611 14.62 -12.39 8.66
C ASN A 611 13.13 -12.57 8.35
N LEU A 612 12.71 -12.28 7.11
CA LEU A 612 11.34 -12.50 6.65
C LEU A 612 10.97 -13.99 6.63
N LEU A 613 11.84 -14.85 6.10
CA LEU A 613 11.63 -16.31 6.15
C LEU A 613 11.56 -16.85 7.59
N ALA A 614 12.31 -16.27 8.53
CA ALA A 614 12.35 -16.68 9.94
C ALA A 614 11.12 -16.23 10.75
N ARG A 615 10.26 -15.37 10.19
CA ARG A 615 8.94 -15.02 10.76
C ARG A 615 7.84 -15.99 10.31
N ILE A 616 8.02 -16.73 9.22
CA ILE A 616 6.95 -17.58 8.67
C ILE A 616 6.61 -18.69 9.67
N ARG A 617 5.33 -18.77 10.09
CA ARG A 617 4.85 -19.82 10.98
C ARG A 617 5.01 -21.19 10.31
N THR A 618 5.79 -22.07 10.93
CA THR A 618 5.99 -23.43 10.44
C THR A 618 4.81 -24.33 10.82
N ASP A 619 4.38 -24.31 12.06
CA ASP A 619 3.39 -25.27 12.58
C ASP A 619 1.97 -24.99 12.06
N ASN A 620 1.10 -26.00 12.00
CA ASN A 620 -0.30 -25.87 11.54
C ASN A 620 -1.28 -25.95 12.71
N ASP A 621 -1.22 -24.97 13.61
CA ASP A 621 -2.03 -24.89 14.83
C ASP A 621 -3.55 -24.71 14.55
N THR A 622 -3.91 -24.42 13.30
CA THR A 622 -5.29 -24.14 12.88
C THR A 622 -6.14 -25.40 12.69
N GLY A 623 -5.52 -26.52 12.30
CA GLY A 623 -6.20 -27.71 11.80
C GLY A 623 -6.77 -27.58 10.38
N ALA A 624 -6.60 -26.42 9.72
CA ALA A 624 -7.13 -26.18 8.38
C ALA A 624 -6.36 -26.99 7.31
N PRO A 625 -7.01 -27.36 6.18
CA PRO A 625 -6.46 -28.26 5.16
C PRO A 625 -5.42 -27.59 4.22
N PHE A 626 -4.54 -26.74 4.78
CA PHE A 626 -3.52 -25.97 4.05
C PHE A 626 -2.13 -26.44 4.48
N HIS A 627 -1.43 -27.13 3.59
CA HIS A 627 -0.29 -27.98 3.91
C HIS A 627 0.95 -27.58 3.14
N TYR A 628 2.09 -27.50 3.83
CA TYR A 628 3.39 -27.55 3.17
C TYR A 628 3.71 -28.98 2.67
N VAL A 629 4.66 -29.11 1.75
CA VAL A 629 4.97 -30.39 1.07
C VAL A 629 5.29 -31.54 2.03
N ASP A 630 6.01 -31.30 3.12
CA ASP A 630 6.32 -32.32 4.13
C ASP A 630 5.10 -32.75 4.96
N GLU A 631 4.19 -31.82 5.24
CA GLU A 631 2.93 -32.06 5.96
C GLU A 631 2.02 -32.93 5.11
N TRP A 632 1.87 -32.57 3.83
CA TRP A 632 1.09 -33.31 2.85
C TRP A 632 1.63 -34.73 2.60
N ILE A 633 2.93 -34.86 2.34
CA ILE A 633 3.55 -36.18 2.12
C ILE A 633 3.45 -37.06 3.37
N ARG A 634 3.53 -36.48 4.58
CA ARG A 634 3.32 -37.22 5.82
C ARG A 634 1.88 -37.75 5.92
N LEU A 635 0.86 -36.94 5.62
CA LEU A 635 -0.54 -37.38 5.61
C LEU A 635 -0.79 -38.55 4.64
N VAL A 636 -0.24 -38.50 3.42
CA VAL A 636 -0.38 -39.58 2.41
C VAL A 636 0.41 -40.83 2.81
N ALA A 637 1.60 -40.68 3.39
CA ALA A 637 2.42 -41.79 3.86
C ALA A 637 1.87 -42.47 5.14
N GLU A 638 1.01 -41.78 5.89
CA GLU A 638 0.29 -42.26 7.08
C GLU A 638 -1.17 -42.66 6.78
N ASP A 639 -1.57 -42.83 5.50
CA ASP A 639 -2.93 -43.25 5.11
C ASP A 639 -4.08 -42.34 5.61
N LYS A 640 -3.78 -41.11 6.05
CA LYS A 640 -4.75 -40.11 6.55
C LYS A 640 -5.54 -39.40 5.44
N VAL A 641 -5.20 -39.66 4.18
CA VAL A 641 -5.85 -39.15 2.96
C VAL A 641 -5.97 -40.30 1.97
N GLN A 642 -7.09 -40.40 1.23
CA GLN A 642 -7.33 -41.53 0.33
C GLN A 642 -6.49 -41.45 -0.96
N ALA A 643 -6.41 -42.55 -1.71
CA ALA A 643 -5.69 -42.62 -2.98
C ALA A 643 -6.38 -41.79 -4.09
N LEU A 644 -5.58 -41.31 -5.04
CA LEU A 644 -6.03 -40.56 -6.22
C LEU A 644 -6.86 -41.45 -7.17
N ALA A 645 -7.64 -40.82 -8.04
CA ALA A 645 -8.30 -41.52 -9.14
C ALA A 645 -7.28 -42.12 -10.13
N THR A 646 -6.08 -41.55 -10.18
CA THR A 646 -4.95 -41.94 -11.04
C THR A 646 -4.01 -43.00 -10.44
N ASP A 647 -4.14 -43.35 -9.15
CA ASP A 647 -3.22 -44.30 -8.49
C ASP A 647 -3.46 -45.77 -8.86
N GLU A 648 -2.37 -46.54 -8.93
CA GLU A 648 -2.40 -48.01 -8.94
C GLU A 648 -2.70 -48.60 -7.55
N PRO A 649 -3.42 -49.74 -7.46
CA PRO A 649 -3.72 -50.39 -6.18
C PRO A 649 -2.44 -50.90 -5.49
N LEU A 650 -2.33 -50.61 -4.18
CA LEU A 650 -1.14 -50.91 -3.37
C LEU A 650 -1.30 -52.15 -2.49
N SER A 651 -0.28 -53.00 -2.48
CA SER A 651 -0.18 -54.16 -1.58
C SER A 651 0.18 -53.74 -0.15
N ARG A 652 -0.55 -54.25 0.86
CA ARG A 652 -0.26 -54.01 2.28
C ARG A 652 0.87 -54.91 2.79
N LYS A 653 1.93 -54.29 3.34
CA LYS A 653 2.81 -54.84 4.37
C LYS A 653 3.21 -53.70 5.32
N SER A 654 2.84 -53.81 6.59
CA SER A 654 3.31 -52.97 7.69
C SER A 654 4.55 -53.59 8.35
N THR A 655 5.16 -52.90 9.31
CA THR A 655 6.25 -53.43 10.14
C THR A 655 6.03 -52.94 11.56
N GLU A 656 5.84 -53.87 12.49
CA GLU A 656 5.40 -53.55 13.86
C GLU A 656 6.53 -52.92 14.70
N VAL A 657 6.14 -52.02 15.60
CA VAL A 657 7.00 -51.39 16.61
C VAL A 657 6.29 -51.58 17.95
N THR A 658 7.02 -51.90 19.02
CA THR A 658 6.40 -52.39 20.26
C THR A 658 6.11 -51.28 21.28
N HIS A 659 5.05 -51.44 22.08
CA HIS A 659 4.69 -50.48 23.14
C HIS A 659 5.81 -50.26 24.18
N ALA A 660 6.68 -51.26 24.39
CA ALA A 660 7.81 -51.17 25.31
C ALA A 660 8.81 -50.09 24.88
N GLU A 661 9.11 -50.00 23.58
CA GLU A 661 10.05 -49.02 23.02
C GLU A 661 9.51 -47.59 23.14
N LEU A 662 8.19 -47.39 22.95
CA LEU A 662 7.52 -46.10 23.14
C LEU A 662 7.57 -45.64 24.60
N ASN A 663 7.26 -46.52 25.56
CA ASN A 663 7.29 -46.19 26.99
C ASN A 663 8.72 -45.86 27.48
N GLN A 664 9.73 -46.61 27.02
CA GLN A 664 11.14 -46.30 27.34
C GLN A 664 11.54 -44.92 26.78
N LYS A 665 11.06 -44.56 25.58
CA LYS A 665 11.33 -43.24 24.98
C LYS A 665 10.64 -42.10 25.74
N LEU A 666 9.37 -42.26 26.10
CA LEU A 666 8.60 -41.26 26.87
C LEU A 666 9.27 -40.92 28.20
N SER A 667 9.59 -41.94 29.00
CA SER A 667 10.26 -41.76 30.30
C SER A 667 11.60 -41.02 30.17
N LYS A 668 12.37 -41.31 29.11
CA LYS A 668 13.64 -40.64 28.84
C LYS A 668 13.48 -39.16 28.50
N ILE A 669 12.45 -38.77 27.73
CA ILE A 669 12.22 -37.36 27.37
C ILE A 669 11.65 -36.59 28.57
N GLN A 670 10.76 -37.19 29.36
CA GLN A 670 10.23 -36.59 30.60
C GLN A 670 11.36 -36.21 31.57
N GLY A 671 12.29 -37.13 31.83
CA GLY A 671 13.46 -36.85 32.68
C GLY A 671 14.41 -35.78 32.11
N GLN A 672 14.41 -35.54 30.79
CA GLN A 672 15.18 -34.44 30.20
C GLN A 672 14.49 -33.08 30.37
N ILE A 673 13.15 -33.03 30.36
CA ILE A 673 12.39 -31.80 30.65
C ILE A 673 12.61 -31.39 32.12
N GLU A 674 12.45 -32.30 33.09
CA GLU A 674 12.65 -31.99 34.52
C GLU A 674 14.04 -31.43 34.84
N ILE A 675 15.08 -31.90 34.13
CA ILE A 675 16.45 -31.37 34.25
C ILE A 675 16.54 -29.97 33.64
N THR A 676 15.93 -29.76 32.47
CA THR A 676 15.96 -28.48 31.76
C THR A 676 15.20 -27.40 32.54
N GLU A 677 14.05 -27.74 33.12
CA GLU A 677 13.24 -26.84 33.97
C GLU A 677 14.01 -26.37 35.21
N LYS A 678 14.74 -27.26 35.89
CA LYS A 678 15.57 -26.89 37.05
C LYS A 678 16.70 -25.93 36.68
N ILE A 679 17.35 -26.14 35.53
CA ILE A 679 18.40 -25.23 35.02
C ILE A 679 17.81 -23.86 34.69
N ILE A 680 16.60 -23.80 34.10
CA ILE A 680 15.89 -22.53 33.85
C ILE A 680 15.57 -21.82 35.17
N GLN A 681 15.07 -22.52 36.19
CA GLN A 681 14.77 -21.95 37.52
C GLN A 681 16.02 -21.38 38.19
N GLU A 682 17.14 -22.10 38.18
CA GLU A 682 18.43 -21.64 38.73
C GLU A 682 18.93 -20.37 38.00
N LYS A 683 18.85 -20.35 36.66
CA LYS A 683 19.22 -19.19 35.84
C LYS A 683 18.31 -17.98 36.08
N GLN A 684 17.02 -18.19 36.32
CA GLN A 684 16.07 -17.12 36.66
C GLN A 684 16.33 -16.51 38.04
N LEU A 685 16.66 -17.34 39.05
CA LEU A 685 17.06 -16.86 40.38
C LEU A 685 18.34 -16.01 40.32
N ASN A 686 19.34 -16.45 39.54
CA ASN A 686 20.56 -15.68 39.28
C ASN A 686 20.26 -14.32 38.61
N ARG A 687 19.37 -14.31 37.61
CA ARG A 687 18.94 -13.06 36.95
C ARG A 687 18.27 -12.09 37.93
N ALA A 688 17.38 -12.57 38.79
CA ALA A 688 16.70 -11.74 39.80
C ALA A 688 17.66 -11.16 40.85
N SER A 689 18.71 -11.90 41.23
CA SER A 689 19.78 -11.39 42.10
C SER A 689 20.52 -10.23 41.43
N LEU A 690 20.95 -10.40 40.19
CA LEU A 690 21.68 -9.38 39.43
C LEU A 690 20.82 -8.16 39.08
N GLU A 691 19.50 -8.34 38.88
CA GLU A 691 18.52 -7.25 38.75
C GLU A 691 18.42 -6.44 40.06
N THR A 692 18.55 -7.09 41.22
CA THR A 692 18.55 -6.44 42.54
C THR A 692 19.86 -5.69 42.81
N ASP A 693 21.01 -6.32 42.55
CA ASP A 693 22.35 -5.72 42.69
C ASP A 693 22.48 -4.44 41.82
N LEU A 694 21.94 -4.49 40.60
CA LEU A 694 21.90 -3.37 39.67
C LEU A 694 21.04 -2.21 40.18
N LEU A 695 19.89 -2.49 40.82
CA LEU A 695 19.03 -1.47 41.41
C LEU A 695 19.71 -0.78 42.60
N GLU A 696 20.38 -1.51 43.50
CA GLU A 696 21.17 -0.93 44.58
C GLU A 696 22.31 -0.04 44.05
N ALA A 697 23.00 -0.49 43.00
CA ALA A 697 24.08 0.26 42.36
C ALA A 697 23.58 1.61 41.78
N VAL A 698 22.44 1.60 41.08
CA VAL A 698 21.82 2.82 40.52
C VAL A 698 21.34 3.76 41.63
N GLN A 699 20.76 3.24 42.72
CA GLN A 699 20.37 4.06 43.87
C GLN A 699 21.58 4.75 44.53
N LYS A 700 22.70 4.06 44.73
CA LYS A 700 23.94 4.62 45.31
C LYS A 700 24.60 5.69 44.42
N LEU A 701 24.35 5.68 43.11
CA LEU A 701 24.70 6.76 42.18
C LEU A 701 23.73 7.96 42.21
N SER A 702 22.55 7.82 42.80
CA SER A 702 21.48 8.83 42.73
C SER A 702 21.43 9.76 43.95
N VAL A 703 22.43 9.68 44.84
CA VAL A 703 22.52 10.43 46.09
C VAL A 703 23.75 11.32 46.07
N HIS A 704 23.56 12.61 46.34
CA HIS A 704 24.63 13.60 46.45
C HIS A 704 24.46 14.38 47.76
N GLU A 705 25.55 14.55 48.51
CA GLU A 705 25.58 15.39 49.70
C GLU A 705 25.59 16.88 49.33
N ALA A 706 25.33 17.77 50.31
CA ALA A 706 25.41 19.21 50.10
C ALA A 706 26.86 19.71 50.22
N HIS A 707 27.28 20.60 49.33
CA HIS A 707 28.64 21.15 49.30
C HIS A 707 28.93 21.98 50.56
N GLN A 708 30.05 21.71 51.23
CA GLN A 708 30.32 22.19 52.60
C GLN A 708 30.31 23.72 52.73
N ASP A 709 30.88 24.46 51.76
CA ASP A 709 30.85 25.93 51.74
C ASP A 709 29.61 26.53 51.06
N PHE A 710 28.80 25.71 50.37
CA PHE A 710 27.73 26.16 49.49
C PHE A 710 26.48 25.28 49.65
N PHE A 711 25.84 25.36 50.81
CA PHE A 711 24.71 24.51 51.23
C PHE A 711 23.49 24.44 50.29
N SER A 712 23.41 25.32 49.28
CA SER A 712 22.38 25.29 48.22
C SER A 712 22.79 24.50 46.97
N LEU A 713 23.98 23.91 46.95
CA LEU A 713 24.56 23.14 45.84
C LEU A 713 24.93 21.73 46.31
N GLN A 714 24.92 20.77 45.39
CA GLN A 714 25.28 19.37 45.64
C GLN A 714 26.74 19.09 45.27
N GLU A 715 27.32 18.10 45.97
CA GLU A 715 28.67 17.63 45.70
C GLU A 715 28.80 16.81 44.41
N THR A 716 30.02 16.77 43.88
CA THR A 716 30.38 15.95 42.72
C THR A 716 30.48 14.46 43.11
N TYR A 717 30.42 13.56 42.11
CA TYR A 717 30.53 12.11 42.37
C TYR A 717 31.79 11.75 43.16
N THR A 718 31.62 10.96 44.23
CA THR A 718 32.74 10.43 45.01
C THR A 718 33.54 9.40 44.21
N ASP A 719 34.79 9.14 44.61
CA ASP A 719 35.61 8.11 43.96
C ASP A 719 35.13 6.68 44.22
N GLU A 720 34.20 6.50 45.16
CA GLU A 720 33.44 5.25 45.32
C GLU A 720 32.32 5.17 44.28
N GLN A 721 31.49 6.21 44.14
CA GLN A 721 30.44 6.30 43.11
C GLN A 721 31.00 6.13 41.69
N LYS A 722 32.16 6.74 41.39
CA LYS A 722 32.82 6.58 40.08
C LYS A 722 33.12 5.11 39.73
N ARG A 723 33.34 4.24 40.72
CA ARG A 723 33.57 2.79 40.50
C ARG A 723 32.28 2.03 40.18
N ILE A 724 31.14 2.50 40.68
CA ILE A 724 29.83 1.86 40.49
C ILE A 724 29.44 1.83 39.00
N PHE A 725 29.79 2.86 38.21
CA PHE A 725 29.58 2.85 36.75
C PHE A 725 30.22 1.63 36.05
N SER A 726 31.37 1.14 36.54
CA SER A 726 32.00 -0.07 36.00
C SER A 726 31.30 -1.36 36.45
N GLN A 727 30.76 -1.38 37.67
CA GLN A 727 29.98 -2.50 38.20
C GLN A 727 28.64 -2.66 37.44
N ILE A 728 27.93 -1.55 37.20
CA ILE A 728 26.71 -1.51 36.37
C ILE A 728 26.96 -2.09 34.97
N ASN A 729 28.07 -1.70 34.33
CA ASN A 729 28.46 -2.24 33.03
C ASN A 729 28.81 -3.75 33.05
N ALA A 730 29.20 -4.30 34.20
CA ALA A 730 29.38 -5.74 34.38
C ALA A 730 28.04 -6.46 34.57
N TYR A 731 27.16 -5.95 35.44
CA TYR A 731 25.82 -6.50 35.66
C TYR A 731 25.00 -6.58 34.37
N LEU A 732 24.97 -5.50 33.57
CA LEU A 732 24.26 -5.47 32.29
C LEU A 732 24.75 -6.54 31.30
N LYS A 733 26.07 -6.79 31.22
CA LYS A 733 26.64 -7.86 30.38
C LYS A 733 26.26 -9.26 30.86
N SER A 734 26.26 -9.48 32.17
CA SER A 734 25.82 -10.75 32.76
C SER A 734 24.33 -11.01 32.53
N LEU A 735 23.48 -10.00 32.67
CA LEU A 735 22.03 -10.09 32.40
C LEU A 735 21.74 -10.42 30.93
N LEU A 736 22.41 -9.76 29.97
CA LEU A 736 22.31 -10.08 28.54
C LEU A 736 22.72 -11.52 28.22
N THR A 737 23.76 -12.03 28.89
CA THR A 737 24.23 -13.42 28.73
C THR A 737 23.22 -14.42 29.31
N LEU A 738 22.71 -14.18 30.51
CA LEU A 738 21.67 -15.02 31.13
C LEU A 738 20.37 -15.05 30.30
N ASN A 739 19.96 -13.93 29.71
CA ASN A 739 18.78 -13.89 28.85
C ASN A 739 18.92 -14.82 27.64
N ARG A 740 20.10 -14.82 27.00
CA ARG A 740 20.42 -15.71 25.86
C ARG A 740 20.43 -17.19 26.27
N ASP A 741 21.04 -17.52 27.41
CA ASP A 741 21.05 -18.88 27.95
C ASP A 741 19.62 -19.40 28.20
N ILE A 742 18.79 -18.58 28.86
CA ILE A 742 17.41 -18.91 29.21
C ILE A 742 16.55 -19.10 27.94
N ALA A 743 16.71 -18.25 26.93
CA ALA A 743 15.98 -18.37 25.66
C ALA A 743 16.29 -19.69 24.92
N LEU A 744 17.57 -20.09 24.88
CA LEU A 744 17.98 -21.37 24.28
C LEU A 744 17.38 -22.57 25.02
N LEU A 745 17.39 -22.55 26.36
CA LEU A 745 16.80 -23.61 27.18
C LEU A 745 15.28 -23.73 26.97
N PHE A 746 14.56 -22.61 26.85
CA PHE A 746 13.12 -22.64 26.51
C PHE A 746 12.85 -23.19 25.11
N SER A 747 13.73 -22.95 24.13
CA SER A 747 13.61 -23.53 22.79
C SER A 747 13.80 -25.05 22.81
N ASP A 748 14.81 -25.54 23.55
CA ASP A 748 15.06 -26.97 23.72
C ASP A 748 13.92 -27.68 24.47
N LEU A 749 13.34 -27.03 25.48
CA LEU A 749 12.17 -27.53 26.22
C LEU A 749 10.94 -27.62 25.29
N LYS A 750 10.63 -26.58 24.52
CA LYS A 750 9.53 -26.60 23.51
C LYS A 750 9.69 -27.75 22.51
N ARG A 751 10.93 -28.07 22.08
CA ARG A 751 11.22 -29.23 21.21
C ARG A 751 10.90 -30.55 21.92
N GLN A 752 11.31 -30.70 23.18
CA GLN A 752 11.06 -31.92 23.97
C GLN A 752 9.56 -32.13 24.24
N SER A 753 8.81 -31.07 24.57
CA SER A 753 7.34 -31.15 24.78
C SER A 753 6.61 -31.66 23.54
N ARG A 754 6.96 -31.14 22.34
CA ARG A 754 6.41 -31.60 21.06
C ARG A 754 6.77 -33.06 20.75
N GLU A 755 7.97 -33.50 21.14
CA GLU A 755 8.36 -34.91 20.97
C GLU A 755 7.62 -35.85 21.94
N ILE A 756 7.28 -35.38 23.15
CA ILE A 756 6.36 -36.09 24.07
C ILE A 756 4.97 -36.19 23.45
N GLU A 757 4.37 -35.06 23.04
CA GLU A 757 3.02 -35.01 22.46
C GLU A 757 2.88 -35.97 21.26
N PHE A 758 3.80 -35.90 20.31
CA PHE A 758 3.86 -36.82 19.17
C PHE A 758 4.07 -38.29 19.57
N THR A 759 4.82 -38.57 20.64
CA THR A 759 5.04 -39.95 21.11
C THR A 759 3.84 -40.46 21.94
N GLN A 760 3.12 -39.59 22.64
CA GLN A 760 1.90 -39.90 23.39
C GLN A 760 0.72 -40.17 22.47
N ASP A 761 0.53 -39.39 21.40
CA ASP A 761 -0.52 -39.69 20.42
C ASP A 761 -0.24 -40.99 19.66
N ARG A 762 1.03 -41.28 19.34
CA ARG A 762 1.42 -42.60 18.81
C ARG A 762 1.20 -43.74 19.80
N TYR A 763 1.20 -43.47 21.11
CA TYR A 763 0.86 -44.44 22.14
C TYR A 763 -0.66 -44.67 22.24
N LYS A 764 -1.47 -43.59 22.25
CA LYS A 764 -2.94 -43.65 22.24
C LYS A 764 -3.49 -44.43 21.05
N VAL A 765 -3.07 -44.07 19.83
CA VAL A 765 -3.50 -44.74 18.58
C VAL A 765 -3.16 -46.23 18.62
N ALA A 766 -1.97 -46.60 19.13
CA ALA A 766 -1.59 -48.00 19.30
C ALA A 766 -2.45 -48.74 20.33
N SER A 767 -2.92 -48.07 21.39
CA SER A 767 -3.81 -48.68 22.40
C SER A 767 -5.29 -48.77 21.99
N GLU A 768 -5.74 -47.99 21.01
CA GLU A 768 -7.15 -47.92 20.60
C GLU A 768 -7.48 -48.74 19.34
N GLU A 769 -6.62 -48.75 18.32
CA GLU A 769 -6.93 -49.38 17.01
C GLU A 769 -6.28 -50.75 16.77
N GLY A 770 -5.45 -51.24 17.69
CA GLY A 770 -4.87 -52.61 17.65
C GLY A 770 -3.88 -52.90 16.51
N SER A 771 -3.63 -51.95 15.61
CA SER A 771 -2.55 -52.01 14.63
C SER A 771 -2.00 -50.61 14.34
N LEU A 772 -0.67 -50.49 14.31
CA LEU A 772 -0.01 -49.19 14.09
C LEU A 772 -0.12 -48.77 12.62
N VAL A 773 -0.70 -47.59 12.39
CA VAL A 773 -0.50 -46.81 11.16
C VAL A 773 1.00 -46.48 11.04
N THR A 774 1.68 -47.12 10.10
CA THR A 774 3.14 -47.03 9.92
C THR A 774 3.53 -46.22 8.69
N PHE A 775 4.32 -45.16 8.90
CA PHE A 775 4.82 -44.27 7.84
C PHE A 775 5.44 -45.03 6.66
N ASN A 776 4.75 -45.01 5.52
CA ASN A 776 5.11 -45.83 4.37
C ASN A 776 6.07 -45.07 3.44
N LYS A 777 7.37 -45.37 3.56
CA LYS A 777 8.44 -44.76 2.74
C LYS A 777 8.22 -44.92 1.23
N ASN A 778 7.52 -45.97 0.77
CA ASN A 778 7.20 -46.16 -0.64
C ASN A 778 6.03 -45.27 -1.12
N LYS A 779 5.06 -44.95 -0.26
CA LYS A 779 4.04 -43.93 -0.55
C LYS A 779 4.66 -42.54 -0.61
N ALA A 780 5.49 -42.19 0.37
CA ALA A 780 6.21 -40.91 0.38
C ALA A 780 7.10 -40.71 -0.87
N ALA A 781 7.74 -41.78 -1.35
CA ALA A 781 8.55 -41.77 -2.56
C ALA A 781 7.75 -41.66 -3.87
N ARG A 782 6.46 -42.05 -3.90
CA ARG A 782 5.56 -41.80 -5.03
C ARG A 782 4.97 -40.40 -4.99
N GLU A 783 4.53 -39.95 -3.82
CA GLU A 783 3.85 -38.67 -3.65
C GLU A 783 4.75 -37.47 -4.01
N ILE A 784 6.05 -37.55 -3.71
CA ILE A 784 7.01 -36.53 -4.15
C ILE A 784 7.14 -36.45 -5.69
N GLU A 785 6.94 -37.54 -6.43
CA GLU A 785 6.94 -37.51 -7.90
C GLU A 785 5.69 -36.80 -8.46
N SER A 786 4.54 -36.96 -7.80
CA SER A 786 3.34 -36.14 -8.05
C SER A 786 3.60 -34.65 -7.79
N ILE A 787 4.20 -34.30 -6.65
CA ILE A 787 4.59 -32.93 -6.31
C ILE A 787 5.56 -32.33 -7.33
N ILE A 788 6.54 -33.09 -7.84
CA ILE A 788 7.46 -32.65 -8.91
C ILE A 788 6.70 -32.28 -10.20
N ASN A 789 5.64 -33.02 -10.54
CA ASN A 789 4.82 -32.72 -11.71
C ASN A 789 3.87 -31.52 -11.48
N LEU A 790 3.37 -31.32 -10.26
CA LEU A 790 2.60 -30.12 -9.87
C LEU A 790 3.49 -28.87 -9.84
N ALA A 791 4.74 -28.99 -9.40
CA ALA A 791 5.72 -27.90 -9.44
C ALA A 791 5.97 -27.42 -10.88
N ARG A 792 6.08 -28.33 -11.85
CA ARG A 792 6.21 -27.97 -13.28
C ARG A 792 4.97 -27.27 -13.84
N GLN A 793 3.78 -27.68 -13.41
CA GLN A 793 2.52 -27.13 -13.89
C GLN A 793 2.20 -25.75 -13.27
N THR A 794 2.50 -25.53 -11.99
CA THR A 794 2.29 -24.24 -11.29
C THR A 794 3.18 -23.12 -11.85
N VAL A 795 4.39 -23.49 -12.29
CA VAL A 795 5.35 -22.61 -12.98
C VAL A 795 4.84 -22.14 -14.35
N GLY A 796 4.09 -22.97 -15.07
CA GLY A 796 3.52 -22.65 -16.39
C GLY A 796 4.57 -22.51 -17.51
N ARG A 797 4.10 -22.17 -18.72
CA ARG A 797 4.91 -22.22 -19.97
C ARG A 797 6.09 -21.24 -20.07
N ARG A 798 6.21 -20.27 -19.16
CA ARG A 798 7.26 -19.23 -19.17
C ARG A 798 7.83 -18.92 -17.77
N GLY A 799 7.42 -19.65 -16.73
CA GLY A 799 7.92 -19.42 -15.37
C GLY A 799 9.30 -20.04 -15.13
N ASN A 800 9.87 -19.76 -13.95
CA ASN A 800 11.18 -20.26 -13.56
C ASN A 800 11.06 -21.64 -12.88
N GLN A 801 11.66 -22.66 -13.50
CA GLN A 801 11.64 -24.04 -12.97
C GLN A 801 12.69 -24.31 -11.87
N LEU A 802 13.48 -23.31 -11.47
CA LEU A 802 14.45 -23.44 -10.38
C LEU A 802 13.72 -23.62 -9.03
N PRO A 803 13.91 -24.74 -8.32
CA PRO A 803 13.22 -25.00 -7.05
C PRO A 803 14.01 -24.52 -5.82
N ILE A 804 15.05 -23.69 -6.02
CA ILE A 804 15.94 -23.16 -4.98
C ILE A 804 15.73 -21.65 -4.92
N LEU A 805 15.55 -21.15 -3.69
CA LEU A 805 15.32 -19.74 -3.44
C LEU A 805 16.62 -18.93 -3.62
N LEU A 806 16.63 -17.99 -4.57
CA LEU A 806 17.72 -17.03 -4.81
C LEU A 806 17.21 -15.59 -4.68
N HIS A 807 18.04 -14.66 -4.17
CA HIS A 807 17.70 -13.24 -4.05
C HIS A 807 17.13 -12.61 -5.34
N ASN A 808 17.71 -12.92 -6.51
CA ASN A 808 17.28 -12.38 -7.82
C ASN A 808 15.87 -12.83 -8.27
N TYR A 809 15.29 -13.83 -7.60
CA TYR A 809 13.93 -14.32 -7.86
C TYR A 809 13.03 -14.22 -6.62
N PHE A 810 13.57 -13.84 -5.46
CA PHE A 810 12.80 -13.60 -4.24
C PHE A 810 11.91 -12.36 -4.44
N PRO A 811 10.59 -12.43 -4.21
CA PRO A 811 9.74 -11.27 -4.36
C PRO A 811 9.94 -10.30 -3.19
N TYR A 812 10.26 -9.04 -3.48
CA TYR A 812 10.59 -7.97 -2.49
C TYR A 812 9.44 -7.54 -1.56
N SER A 813 8.37 -8.33 -1.43
CA SER A 813 7.30 -8.08 -0.48
C SER A 813 6.78 -9.39 0.09
N GLU A 814 6.64 -9.43 1.41
CA GLU A 814 5.90 -10.47 2.14
C GLU A 814 4.50 -10.71 1.54
N LEU A 815 3.89 -9.66 0.96
CA LEU A 815 2.59 -9.74 0.30
C LEU A 815 2.55 -10.60 -0.97
N ALA A 816 3.69 -11.12 -1.44
CA ALA A 816 3.81 -12.00 -2.60
C ALA A 816 4.23 -13.45 -2.25
N ILE A 817 4.62 -13.72 -1.00
CA ILE A 817 5.00 -15.08 -0.55
C ILE A 817 3.75 -15.86 -0.14
N GLY A 818 3.55 -17.05 -0.71
CA GLY A 818 2.47 -17.97 -0.37
C GLY A 818 2.66 -18.70 0.96
N THR A 819 2.62 -17.96 2.07
CA THR A 819 2.51 -18.56 3.42
C THR A 819 1.11 -19.17 3.61
N ARG A 820 0.99 -20.14 4.52
CA ARG A 820 -0.27 -20.84 4.80
C ARG A 820 -1.38 -19.86 5.21
N GLU A 821 -1.04 -18.93 6.09
CA GLU A 821 -1.93 -17.92 6.67
C GLU A 821 -2.42 -16.95 5.59
N ARG A 822 -1.53 -16.56 4.67
CA ARG A 822 -1.87 -15.70 3.53
C ARG A 822 -2.76 -16.40 2.51
N VAL A 823 -2.51 -17.68 2.24
CA VAL A 823 -3.35 -18.47 1.34
C VAL A 823 -4.73 -18.71 1.96
N ILE A 824 -4.83 -18.99 3.27
CA ILE A 824 -6.10 -19.04 4.00
C ILE A 824 -6.88 -17.73 3.83
N ALA A 825 -6.24 -16.58 4.07
CA ALA A 825 -6.88 -15.27 3.93
C ALA A 825 -7.33 -14.98 2.48
N SER A 826 -6.51 -15.32 1.48
CA SER A 826 -6.89 -15.15 0.07
C SER A 826 -8.01 -16.10 -0.37
N VAL A 827 -8.09 -17.32 0.19
CA VAL A 827 -9.18 -18.26 -0.09
C VAL A 827 -10.48 -17.77 0.52
N ALA A 828 -10.46 -17.31 1.77
CA ALA A 828 -11.64 -16.73 2.43
C ALA A 828 -12.18 -15.50 1.68
N GLN A 829 -11.31 -14.65 1.11
CA GLN A 829 -11.73 -13.52 0.27
C GLN A 829 -12.41 -13.93 -1.04
N VAL A 830 -12.11 -15.11 -1.59
CA VAL A 830 -12.81 -15.64 -2.77
C VAL A 830 -14.11 -16.30 -2.38
N GLU A 831 -14.17 -17.01 -1.25
CA GLU A 831 -15.41 -17.57 -0.69
C GLU A 831 -16.43 -16.48 -0.30
N ASP A 832 -15.99 -15.31 0.18
CA ASP A 832 -16.87 -14.14 0.41
C ASP A 832 -17.54 -13.62 -0.89
N ILE A 833 -16.94 -13.89 -2.06
CA ILE A 833 -17.41 -13.47 -3.39
C ILE A 833 -18.20 -14.57 -4.09
N ASP A 834 -17.70 -15.81 -4.09
CA ASP A 834 -18.27 -17.03 -4.65
C ASP A 834 -18.65 -18.00 -3.50
N PRO A 835 -19.74 -17.73 -2.76
CA PRO A 835 -20.09 -18.43 -1.53
C PRO A 835 -20.45 -19.89 -1.73
N GLU A 836 -20.72 -20.32 -2.97
CA GLU A 836 -21.00 -21.71 -3.29
C GLU A 836 -19.73 -22.55 -3.52
N ILE A 837 -18.53 -21.95 -3.53
CA ILE A 837 -17.34 -22.61 -4.07
C ILE A 837 -16.94 -23.92 -3.37
N PHE A 838 -17.18 -24.03 -2.06
CA PHE A 838 -16.89 -25.23 -1.26
C PHE A 838 -18.14 -25.98 -0.79
N TRP A 839 -19.34 -25.56 -1.19
CA TRP A 839 -20.58 -26.19 -0.73
C TRP A 839 -21.09 -27.21 -1.74
N ARG A 840 -21.35 -28.43 -1.28
CA ARG A 840 -21.93 -29.52 -2.08
C ARG A 840 -23.22 -30.02 -1.46
N SER A 841 -24.23 -30.28 -2.30
CA SER A 841 -25.48 -30.92 -1.91
C SER A 841 -25.47 -32.39 -2.33
N TYR A 842 -25.79 -33.29 -1.41
CA TYR A 842 -25.94 -34.71 -1.67
C TYR A 842 -27.09 -35.30 -0.86
N LYS A 843 -28.05 -35.94 -1.56
CA LYS A 843 -29.29 -36.50 -0.97
C LYS A 843 -30.09 -35.51 -0.10
N GLY A 844 -30.03 -34.22 -0.42
CA GLY A 844 -30.73 -33.15 0.31
C GLY A 844 -29.92 -32.48 1.43
N ASN A 845 -28.85 -33.13 1.91
CA ASN A 845 -27.92 -32.52 2.87
C ASN A 845 -26.90 -31.65 2.12
N VAL A 846 -26.69 -30.42 2.59
CA VAL A 846 -25.65 -29.52 2.05
C VAL A 846 -24.48 -29.46 3.04
N SER A 847 -23.25 -29.55 2.54
CA SER A 847 -22.05 -29.58 3.37
C SER A 847 -20.95 -28.71 2.77
N ARG A 848 -20.30 -27.90 3.61
CA ARG A 848 -19.09 -27.16 3.27
C ARG A 848 -17.89 -28.11 3.36
N ILE A 849 -17.13 -28.24 2.28
CA ILE A 849 -16.01 -29.19 2.19
C ILE A 849 -14.85 -28.51 1.47
N VAL A 850 -13.95 -27.90 2.25
CA VAL A 850 -12.76 -27.21 1.73
C VAL A 850 -11.75 -28.24 1.19
N PRO A 851 -11.18 -28.06 -0.02
CA PRO A 851 -10.15 -28.92 -0.57
C PRO A 851 -8.81 -28.76 0.15
N HIS A 852 -7.92 -29.72 -0.02
CA HIS A 852 -6.53 -29.64 0.43
C HIS A 852 -5.74 -28.67 -0.45
N PHE A 853 -5.20 -27.62 0.16
CA PHE A 853 -4.26 -26.70 -0.50
C PHE A 853 -2.83 -27.16 -0.23
N ILE A 854 -2.08 -27.41 -1.30
CA ILE A 854 -0.71 -27.91 -1.25
C ILE A 854 0.23 -26.78 -1.70
N LEU A 855 1.05 -26.31 -0.77
CA LEU A 855 1.99 -25.20 -0.98
C LEU A 855 3.32 -25.75 -1.52
N VAL A 856 3.65 -25.41 -2.77
CA VAL A 856 4.79 -25.97 -3.51
C VAL A 856 5.93 -24.94 -3.62
N PRO A 857 7.19 -25.29 -3.27
CA PRO A 857 8.35 -24.40 -3.43
C PRO A 857 8.74 -24.26 -4.92
N SER A 858 8.00 -23.42 -5.64
CA SER A 858 8.20 -23.12 -7.06
C SER A 858 7.88 -21.65 -7.39
N TYR A 859 8.50 -21.15 -8.46
CA TYR A 859 8.27 -19.79 -8.97
C TYR A 859 7.20 -19.79 -10.06
N GLY A 860 5.92 -19.64 -9.66
CA GLY A 860 4.78 -19.83 -10.55
C GLY A 860 3.69 -18.76 -10.46
N GLU A 861 2.93 -18.60 -11.55
CA GLU A 861 1.82 -17.63 -11.67
C GLU A 861 0.45 -18.31 -11.72
N TYR A 862 0.40 -19.63 -11.53
CA TYR A 862 -0.79 -20.45 -11.69
C TYR A 862 -0.96 -21.41 -10.50
N GLY A 863 -2.06 -21.26 -9.76
CA GLY A 863 -2.65 -22.37 -9.03
C GLY A 863 -3.42 -23.29 -9.97
N MET A 864 -3.63 -24.55 -9.58
CA MET A 864 -4.44 -25.51 -10.34
C MET A 864 -5.25 -26.42 -9.42
N CYS A 865 -6.36 -26.95 -9.93
CA CYS A 865 -7.01 -28.12 -9.38
C CYS A 865 -6.25 -29.37 -9.83
N TRP A 866 -5.84 -30.21 -8.87
CA TRP A 866 -5.23 -31.51 -9.15
C TRP A 866 -6.31 -32.60 -9.28
N GLU A 867 -7.18 -32.73 -8.28
CA GLU A 867 -8.42 -33.53 -8.35
C GLU A 867 -9.55 -32.78 -7.60
N PRO A 868 -10.80 -32.76 -8.11
CA PRO A 868 -11.89 -32.02 -7.45
C PRO A 868 -12.46 -32.72 -6.19
N PHE A 869 -12.24 -34.03 -6.03
CA PHE A 869 -12.64 -34.86 -4.90
C PHE A 869 -11.85 -36.19 -4.91
N GLU A 870 -11.86 -36.94 -3.82
CA GLU A 870 -11.22 -38.26 -3.70
C GLU A 870 -11.93 -39.35 -4.53
N ARG A 871 -11.15 -40.35 -4.97
CA ARG A 871 -11.61 -41.46 -5.83
C ARG A 871 -12.83 -42.17 -5.25
N GLY A 872 -13.94 -42.15 -6.01
CA GLY A 872 -15.18 -42.82 -5.62
C GLY A 872 -16.06 -42.03 -4.63
N ASN A 873 -15.56 -40.95 -4.02
CA ASN A 873 -16.31 -40.14 -3.06
C ASN A 873 -16.63 -38.73 -3.61
N LYS A 874 -17.47 -38.67 -4.65
CA LYS A 874 -17.97 -37.40 -5.20
C LYS A 874 -18.76 -36.56 -4.18
N ALA A 875 -19.41 -37.22 -3.21
CA ALA A 875 -20.28 -36.59 -2.23
C ALA A 875 -19.51 -35.79 -1.17
N THR A 876 -18.61 -36.44 -0.42
CA THR A 876 -17.92 -35.82 0.73
C THR A 876 -16.40 -35.74 0.60
N GLY A 877 -15.79 -36.41 -0.39
CA GLY A 877 -14.34 -36.50 -0.53
C GLY A 877 -13.70 -35.14 -0.82
N LYS A 878 -12.56 -34.82 -0.19
CA LYS A 878 -11.91 -33.51 -0.32
C LYS A 878 -11.14 -33.39 -1.64
N GLY A 879 -11.19 -32.21 -2.27
CA GLY A 879 -10.39 -31.92 -3.46
C GLY A 879 -8.92 -31.65 -3.12
N ARG A 880 -8.11 -31.40 -4.15
CA ARG A 880 -6.68 -31.07 -4.05
C ARG A 880 -6.36 -29.89 -4.98
N ILE A 881 -5.78 -28.83 -4.45
CA ILE A 881 -5.36 -27.63 -5.19
C ILE A 881 -3.88 -27.37 -4.92
N ALA A 882 -3.06 -27.26 -5.97
CA ALA A 882 -1.64 -26.96 -5.85
C ALA A 882 -1.37 -25.48 -6.12
N LEU A 883 -0.54 -24.84 -5.28
CA LEU A 883 -0.20 -23.42 -5.35
C LEU A 883 1.32 -23.21 -5.30
N PRO A 884 1.90 -22.34 -6.15
CA PRO A 884 3.31 -21.94 -6.04
C PRO A 884 3.50 -20.95 -4.87
N ILE A 885 4.52 -21.18 -4.04
CA ILE A 885 4.85 -20.30 -2.90
C ILE A 885 5.47 -18.98 -3.37
N PHE A 886 6.22 -18.96 -4.48
CA PHE A 886 6.94 -17.77 -4.95
C PHE A 886 6.31 -17.18 -6.22
N GLY A 887 5.07 -16.70 -6.09
CA GLY A 887 4.35 -16.03 -7.18
C GLY A 887 4.65 -14.53 -7.29
N ARG A 888 4.34 -13.94 -8.45
CA ARG A 888 4.28 -12.46 -8.59
C ARG A 888 3.06 -11.85 -7.89
N ASP A 889 1.97 -12.61 -7.86
CA ASP A 889 0.70 -12.28 -7.19
C ASP A 889 0.09 -13.60 -6.71
N ILE A 890 0.23 -13.89 -5.42
CA ILE A 890 -0.30 -15.11 -4.80
C ILE A 890 -1.84 -15.13 -4.80
N ASN A 891 -2.49 -13.96 -4.71
CA ASN A 891 -3.95 -13.88 -4.71
C ASN A 891 -4.50 -14.25 -6.10
N LEU A 892 -3.82 -13.80 -7.18
CA LEU A 892 -4.15 -14.24 -8.54
C LEU A 892 -3.90 -15.74 -8.74
N ALA A 893 -2.83 -16.30 -8.17
CA ALA A 893 -2.57 -17.74 -8.22
C ALA A 893 -3.66 -18.55 -7.50
N VAL A 894 -4.13 -18.09 -6.33
CA VAL A 894 -5.26 -18.66 -5.58
C VAL A 894 -6.56 -18.58 -6.41
N ILE A 895 -6.90 -17.41 -6.94
CA ILE A 895 -8.11 -17.22 -7.77
C ILE A 895 -8.07 -18.12 -9.02
N ARG A 896 -6.90 -18.32 -9.63
CA ARG A 896 -6.71 -19.26 -10.76
C ARG A 896 -6.93 -20.72 -10.34
N GLY A 897 -6.35 -21.16 -9.23
CA GLY A 897 -6.55 -22.53 -8.72
C GLY A 897 -8.01 -22.80 -8.32
N LEU A 898 -8.69 -21.80 -7.75
CA LEU A 898 -10.11 -21.85 -7.40
C LEU A 898 -11.03 -21.85 -8.64
N GLY A 899 -10.72 -21.08 -9.68
CA GLY A 899 -11.43 -21.15 -10.96
C GLY A 899 -11.27 -22.50 -11.66
N ASP A 900 -10.07 -23.08 -11.59
CA ASP A 900 -9.78 -24.41 -12.13
C ASP A 900 -10.52 -25.52 -11.34
N TYR A 901 -10.64 -25.33 -10.02
CA TYR A 901 -11.44 -26.19 -9.14
C TYR A 901 -12.94 -26.11 -9.44
N ARG A 902 -13.50 -24.89 -9.57
CA ARG A 902 -14.91 -24.66 -9.92
C ARG A 902 -15.24 -25.29 -11.29
N TRP A 903 -14.31 -25.25 -12.26
CA TRP A 903 -14.47 -25.92 -13.56
C TRP A 903 -14.49 -27.45 -13.43
N GLU A 904 -13.44 -28.07 -12.89
CA GLU A 904 -13.35 -29.54 -12.85
C GLU A 904 -14.43 -30.15 -11.94
N MET A 905 -14.80 -29.47 -10.84
CA MET A 905 -15.93 -29.89 -10.00
C MET A 905 -17.25 -29.86 -10.78
N ALA A 906 -17.57 -28.77 -11.48
CA ALA A 906 -18.81 -28.67 -12.25
C ALA A 906 -18.85 -29.70 -13.39
N LYS A 907 -17.73 -29.90 -14.09
CA LYS A 907 -17.57 -30.90 -15.16
C LYS A 907 -17.79 -32.32 -14.64
N GLU A 908 -17.16 -32.69 -13.52
CA GLU A 908 -17.29 -34.02 -12.93
C GLU A 908 -18.67 -34.30 -12.31
N LEU A 909 -19.40 -33.26 -11.87
CA LEU A 909 -20.79 -33.39 -11.43
C LEU A 909 -21.75 -33.55 -12.62
N ALA A 910 -21.51 -32.84 -13.73
CA ALA A 910 -22.27 -33.00 -14.97
C ALA A 910 -21.95 -34.32 -15.71
N SER A 911 -20.80 -34.94 -15.44
CA SER A 911 -20.39 -36.22 -16.00
C SER A 911 -20.40 -36.17 -17.54
N PHE A 912 -20.95 -37.18 -18.22
CA PHE A 912 -21.02 -37.22 -19.69
C PHE A 912 -21.78 -36.03 -20.33
N ARG A 913 -22.65 -35.34 -19.58
CA ARG A 913 -23.43 -34.17 -20.07
C ARG A 913 -22.74 -32.81 -19.82
N TRP A 914 -21.44 -32.79 -19.52
CA TRP A 914 -20.70 -31.56 -19.20
C TRP A 914 -20.67 -30.50 -20.31
N MET A 915 -20.98 -30.87 -21.56
CA MET A 915 -21.11 -29.94 -22.71
C MET A 915 -22.56 -29.49 -22.97
N GLU A 916 -23.55 -30.11 -22.31
CA GLU A 916 -24.98 -29.94 -22.57
C GLU A 916 -25.68 -29.18 -21.42
N GLU A 917 -25.28 -29.43 -20.18
CA GLU A 917 -25.96 -28.94 -18.98
C GLU A 917 -25.02 -28.23 -17.99
N GLY A 918 -25.61 -27.40 -17.13
CA GLY A 918 -24.90 -26.72 -16.04
C GLY A 918 -23.88 -25.67 -16.48
N LEU A 919 -23.04 -25.25 -15.53
CA LEU A 919 -22.02 -24.20 -15.72
C LEU A 919 -21.13 -24.45 -16.95
N THR A 920 -20.69 -25.70 -17.11
CA THR A 920 -19.74 -26.08 -18.17
C THR A 920 -20.41 -26.18 -19.54
N GLY A 921 -21.66 -26.65 -19.63
CA GLY A 921 -22.39 -26.74 -20.90
C GLY A 921 -22.74 -25.36 -21.47
N TRP A 922 -23.28 -24.46 -20.64
CA TRP A 922 -23.54 -23.09 -21.07
C TRP A 922 -22.24 -22.32 -21.42
N PHE A 923 -21.13 -22.59 -20.73
CA PHE A 923 -19.84 -22.02 -21.11
C PHE A 923 -19.28 -22.63 -22.41
N TYR A 924 -19.50 -23.93 -22.66
CA TYR A 924 -19.09 -24.62 -23.89
C TYR A 924 -19.77 -24.04 -25.12
N ASP A 925 -21.10 -23.93 -25.10
CA ASP A 925 -21.91 -23.31 -26.17
C ASP A 925 -21.47 -21.87 -26.46
N TRP A 926 -21.22 -21.08 -25.41
CA TRP A 926 -20.69 -19.72 -25.55
C TRP A 926 -19.26 -19.70 -26.15
N PHE A 927 -18.39 -20.62 -25.70
CA PHE A 927 -16.98 -20.70 -26.13
C PHE A 927 -16.84 -21.09 -27.61
N GLU A 928 -17.59 -22.08 -28.10
CA GLU A 928 -17.55 -22.47 -29.51
C GLU A 928 -17.99 -21.33 -30.43
N LYS A 929 -19.09 -20.66 -30.09
CA LYS A 929 -19.65 -19.54 -30.87
C LYS A 929 -18.66 -18.38 -30.98
N ASN A 930 -17.97 -18.04 -29.88
CA ASN A 930 -17.20 -16.80 -29.76
C ASN A 930 -15.68 -16.97 -30.01
N ILE A 931 -15.05 -18.04 -29.51
CA ILE A 931 -13.57 -18.16 -29.46
C ILE A 931 -13.01 -19.08 -30.55
N LYS A 932 -13.77 -20.10 -30.99
CA LYS A 932 -13.50 -21.00 -32.14
C LYS A 932 -12.22 -21.87 -32.09
N LYS A 933 -11.14 -21.46 -31.43
CA LYS A 933 -9.92 -22.26 -31.18
C LYS A 933 -9.27 -21.84 -29.86
N GLY A 934 -9.04 -22.80 -28.95
CA GLY A 934 -8.32 -22.59 -27.70
C GLY A 934 -8.51 -23.74 -26.71
N ASN A 935 -7.88 -23.64 -25.53
CA ASN A 935 -8.20 -24.53 -24.41
C ASN A 935 -9.38 -23.93 -23.63
N ILE A 936 -10.53 -24.61 -23.67
CA ILE A 936 -11.77 -24.16 -23.02
C ILE A 936 -11.62 -23.94 -21.51
N LYS A 937 -10.94 -24.85 -20.80
CA LYS A 937 -10.71 -24.73 -19.35
C LYS A 937 -9.84 -23.51 -19.04
N GLN A 938 -8.76 -23.31 -19.79
CA GLN A 938 -7.90 -22.13 -19.60
C GLN A 938 -8.66 -20.82 -19.86
N ALA A 939 -9.53 -20.77 -20.87
CA ALA A 939 -10.38 -19.62 -21.13
C ALA A 939 -11.39 -19.37 -19.98
N PHE A 940 -12.01 -20.43 -19.46
CA PHE A 940 -12.88 -20.34 -18.29
C PHE A 940 -12.15 -19.73 -17.09
N VAL A 941 -10.96 -20.22 -16.76
CA VAL A 941 -10.17 -19.75 -15.60
C VAL A 941 -9.79 -18.27 -15.73
N GLU A 942 -9.39 -17.80 -16.91
CA GLU A 942 -9.08 -16.37 -17.11
C GLU A 942 -10.36 -15.49 -17.01
N TYR A 943 -11.51 -15.95 -17.49
CA TYR A 943 -12.78 -15.24 -17.28
C TYR A 943 -13.28 -15.31 -15.84
N TYR A 944 -13.03 -16.40 -15.11
CA TYR A 944 -13.28 -16.51 -13.67
C TYR A 944 -12.42 -15.50 -12.88
N CYS A 945 -11.17 -15.30 -13.29
CA CYS A 945 -10.34 -14.23 -12.74
C CYS A 945 -10.97 -12.85 -12.99
N VAL A 946 -11.56 -12.59 -14.17
CA VAL A 946 -12.31 -11.34 -14.43
C VAL A 946 -13.57 -11.23 -13.57
N TRP A 947 -14.30 -12.33 -13.33
CA TRP A 947 -15.46 -12.39 -12.44
C TRP A 947 -15.10 -11.93 -11.01
N ILE A 948 -14.13 -12.61 -10.40
CA ILE A 948 -13.72 -12.39 -9.01
C ILE A 948 -12.94 -11.09 -8.80
N ILE A 949 -12.22 -10.58 -9.82
CA ILE A 949 -11.36 -9.38 -9.67
C ILE A 949 -12.02 -8.08 -10.18
N LYS A 950 -12.97 -8.15 -11.13
CA LYS A 950 -13.56 -6.96 -11.81
C LYS A 950 -15.07 -6.86 -11.65
N GLU A 951 -15.81 -7.91 -11.99
CA GLU A 951 -17.29 -7.90 -11.96
C GLU A 951 -17.82 -7.78 -10.53
N SER A 952 -17.16 -8.46 -9.58
CA SER A 952 -17.33 -8.30 -8.12
C SER A 952 -17.10 -6.87 -7.58
N LYS A 953 -16.66 -5.93 -8.43
CA LYS A 953 -16.38 -4.53 -8.09
C LYS A 953 -17.12 -3.57 -9.02
N GLY A 954 -18.17 -4.05 -9.68
CA GLY A 954 -18.99 -3.31 -10.65
C GLY A 954 -18.31 -3.04 -12.01
N VAL A 955 -17.05 -3.46 -12.17
CA VAL A 955 -16.23 -3.15 -13.35
C VAL A 955 -16.52 -4.17 -14.46
N GLN A 956 -17.59 -3.89 -15.20
CA GLN A 956 -18.07 -4.70 -16.32
C GLN A 956 -16.98 -4.90 -17.38
N LYS A 957 -16.52 -6.14 -17.53
CA LYS A 957 -15.50 -6.61 -18.48
C LYS A 957 -15.81 -7.94 -19.15
N LEU A 958 -16.73 -8.76 -18.62
CA LEU A 958 -17.25 -9.93 -19.30
C LEU A 958 -18.22 -9.53 -20.44
N PRO A 959 -18.27 -10.32 -21.54
CA PRO A 959 -19.38 -10.30 -22.48
C PRO A 959 -20.73 -10.49 -21.79
N LYS A 960 -21.81 -9.93 -22.36
CA LYS A 960 -23.16 -9.96 -21.75
C LYS A 960 -23.66 -11.37 -21.48
N GLU A 961 -23.56 -12.25 -22.46
CA GLU A 961 -23.97 -13.66 -22.37
C GLU A 961 -23.18 -14.40 -21.27
N LEU A 962 -21.86 -14.21 -21.24
CA LEU A 962 -21.00 -14.84 -20.24
C LEU A 962 -21.28 -14.32 -18.81
N ARG A 963 -21.62 -13.04 -18.65
CA ARG A 963 -22.10 -12.48 -17.37
C ARG A 963 -23.42 -13.11 -16.94
N ASP A 964 -24.38 -13.26 -17.86
CA ASP A 964 -25.67 -13.91 -17.61
C ASP A 964 -25.50 -15.39 -17.17
N ILE A 965 -24.50 -16.10 -17.73
CA ILE A 965 -24.13 -17.47 -17.33
C ILE A 965 -23.48 -17.49 -15.94
N PHE A 966 -22.44 -16.67 -15.72
CA PHE A 966 -21.71 -16.65 -14.46
C PHE A 966 -22.57 -16.17 -13.29
N TRP A 967 -23.43 -15.17 -13.49
CA TRP A 967 -24.39 -14.72 -12.46
C TRP A 967 -25.35 -15.83 -12.01
N ARG A 968 -25.68 -16.77 -12.90
CA ARG A 968 -26.59 -17.90 -12.62
C ARG A 968 -25.92 -19.10 -11.95
N TYR A 969 -24.65 -19.37 -12.26
CA TYR A 969 -23.95 -20.61 -11.89
C TYR A 969 -22.69 -20.41 -11.03
N ILE A 970 -22.30 -19.15 -10.80
CA ILE A 970 -21.26 -18.69 -9.89
C ILE A 970 -21.82 -17.43 -9.19
N PRO A 971 -23.00 -17.54 -8.54
CA PRO A 971 -23.73 -16.38 -8.05
C PRO A 971 -22.92 -15.67 -6.96
N PHE A 972 -22.82 -14.35 -7.05
CA PHE A 972 -22.24 -13.57 -5.96
C PHE A 972 -23.04 -13.72 -4.65
N SER A 973 -22.36 -13.54 -3.53
CA SER A 973 -22.99 -13.46 -2.20
C SER A 973 -24.07 -12.36 -2.15
N GLN A 974 -25.10 -12.54 -1.32
CA GLN A 974 -26.30 -11.71 -1.34
C GLN A 974 -25.99 -10.22 -1.14
N ASN A 975 -25.20 -9.89 -0.12
CA ASN A 975 -24.72 -8.53 0.17
C ASN A 975 -23.99 -7.90 -1.04
N LEU A 976 -23.24 -8.72 -1.79
CA LEU A 976 -22.51 -8.28 -2.98
C LEU A 976 -23.45 -8.12 -4.19
N LYS A 977 -24.44 -8.99 -4.38
CA LYS A 977 -25.49 -8.80 -5.40
C LYS A 977 -26.22 -7.48 -5.18
N GLU A 978 -26.62 -7.18 -3.94
CA GLU A 978 -27.33 -5.96 -3.57
C GLU A 978 -26.49 -4.71 -3.89
N SER A 979 -25.26 -4.64 -3.41
CA SER A 979 -24.33 -3.52 -3.68
C SER A 979 -24.04 -3.34 -5.18
N LEU A 980 -23.92 -4.42 -5.96
CA LEU A 980 -23.78 -4.35 -7.41
C LEU A 980 -25.05 -3.83 -8.11
N GLY A 981 -26.24 -4.15 -7.58
CA GLY A 981 -27.53 -3.67 -8.06
C GLY A 981 -27.74 -2.17 -7.88
N GLU A 982 -27.16 -1.59 -6.83
CA GLU A 982 -27.10 -0.13 -6.63
C GLU A 982 -26.10 0.52 -7.59
N MET A 983 -24.89 -0.06 -7.72
CA MET A 983 -23.83 0.49 -8.57
C MET A 983 -24.09 0.41 -10.07
N SER A 984 -24.93 -0.52 -10.57
CA SER A 984 -25.25 -0.58 -12.00
C SER A 984 -26.58 -1.22 -12.34
N PHE A 985 -27.30 -0.56 -13.26
CA PHE A 985 -28.50 -1.07 -13.92
C PHE A 985 -28.30 -2.46 -14.54
N VAL A 986 -27.09 -2.83 -14.99
CA VAL A 986 -26.83 -4.16 -15.57
C VAL A 986 -26.98 -5.27 -14.52
N TYR A 987 -26.47 -5.07 -13.31
CA TYR A 987 -26.66 -6.04 -12.22
C TYR A 987 -28.07 -5.93 -11.62
N LYS A 988 -28.67 -4.73 -11.57
CA LYS A 988 -30.09 -4.56 -11.16
C LYS A 988 -31.04 -5.40 -12.02
N ASN A 989 -30.81 -5.46 -13.33
CA ASN A 989 -31.56 -6.34 -14.24
C ASN A 989 -31.28 -7.83 -14.02
N LEU A 990 -30.08 -8.20 -13.56
CA LEU A 990 -29.74 -9.60 -13.22
C LEU A 990 -30.41 -10.05 -11.90
N ILE A 991 -30.48 -9.16 -10.90
CA ILE A 991 -31.26 -9.38 -9.68
C ILE A 991 -32.74 -9.57 -10.02
N GLN A 992 -33.32 -8.71 -10.87
CA GLN A 992 -34.72 -8.87 -11.28
C GLN A 992 -34.97 -10.18 -12.05
N LYS A 993 -34.02 -10.64 -12.87
CA LYS A 993 -34.10 -11.97 -13.49
C LYS A 993 -34.09 -13.10 -12.45
N ASP A 994 -33.29 -13.00 -11.40
CA ASP A 994 -33.26 -14.00 -10.31
C ASP A 994 -34.55 -14.01 -9.49
N ILE A 995 -35.11 -12.84 -9.15
CA ILE A 995 -36.42 -12.71 -8.50
C ILE A 995 -37.50 -13.38 -9.36
N ASN A 996 -37.58 -13.02 -10.64
CA ASN A 996 -38.56 -13.59 -11.57
C ASN A 996 -38.40 -15.12 -11.71
N ARG A 997 -37.16 -15.64 -11.68
CA ARG A 997 -36.88 -17.08 -11.67
C ARG A 997 -37.41 -17.75 -10.40
N GLN A 998 -37.13 -17.20 -9.23
CA GLN A 998 -37.62 -17.72 -7.94
C GLN A 998 -39.15 -17.77 -7.90
N THR A 999 -39.83 -16.71 -8.36
CA THR A 999 -41.30 -16.71 -8.48
C THR A 999 -41.81 -17.78 -9.46
N SER A 1000 -41.09 -18.04 -10.55
CA SER A 1000 -41.44 -19.10 -11.52
C SER A 1000 -41.11 -20.53 -11.08
N GLN A 1001 -40.27 -20.72 -10.05
CA GLN A 1001 -39.95 -22.05 -9.49
C GLN A 1001 -40.92 -22.50 -8.40
N GLY A 1002 -41.92 -21.68 -8.06
CA GLY A 1002 -43.06 -22.03 -7.22
C GLY A 1002 -44.32 -22.49 -7.99
N TYR A 1003 -44.16 -22.83 -9.28
CA TYR A 1003 -45.22 -23.26 -10.21
C TYR A 1003 -44.83 -24.55 -10.94
#